data_AF-A0A813P452-F1
#
_entry.id   AF-A0A813P452-F1
#
_cell.length_a   1.000
_cell.length_b   1.000
_cell.length_c   1.000
_cell.angle_alpha   90.00
_cell.angle_beta   90.00
_cell.angle_gamma   90.00
#
_symmetry.space_group_name_H-M   'P 1'
#
loop_
_entity.id
_entity.type
_entity.pdbx_description
1 polymer ?
#
loop_
_entity_poly.entity_id
_entity_poly.type
_entity_poly.pdbx_seq_one_letter_code
_entity_poly.pdbx_strand_id
1 'polypeptide(L)'
;MATSGNVDPQQYTRVSDIVKEPKKMLMPIEGYEEMPIVLLEDAVSPLVSILPKIQDYAYVAKQRCESVPPDDLTQDESASIMLYSMEWEPHDKCLYFALNAALRSEDRRKLKPWFSYLKLVLTALEKLPSTRCNVFRGVNLDLTNEYAEGQTFVWWGFSSCTASIGVLENEQFLGKTGQRTLFTIECDSGKDISRHSYFQSEKEVLLLAARQFLVVGCLQPAPGLHIIHLKETKSPITLLQPVMNQSVQIKPTSEEIQTKKNKFQQFAITVAGGNGDGHQLNQLARPYGIFIDNDKSIYIVDFLNDRIVKWKLNSNTGQIIAGGNRNNRLNGPTNIIFDKENSSFIISDYGNKRVIRHFDKNRTNQQILISNINCWGLTIDKNGFLYVSDCEKNEVRRWKQGDKRGELIAGGNGQGSHLNQLYFPTFIFIDEDYSLYISDSWNHRVMKWKKDAKEGIVVAGGNGQGNSLKQLYHPHEVIVDHLGQIYVADCQNHRIMRWCEGDKEGEIVAGGNGQGNQPNQLNDPTDNNIVLELSTTDYERSQDFLFVIAEPTRRSEHTHEYELTLNSIHSAMFSGLQTQDMIRDLQQLSKTNISNDLINYIKSCAEMYGKVKLVLKHKRYFIESIFPNILNELLQDSEIKECRAISTEQDLNLVSFEVIQPKLESLKKRCQELKYPLLEEYDFVHDTMTKNLNIQLAPDANLRPYQEESLQKMFNTGRARSGIIVLPCGAGKSLVGVAAACKMNKNCLVLCNSNVSVEQWKEQFKRWSTADDSIVRSYTSNKKDKLNGNACIFISTYQMVAPKKGRIIETSEILKKLTNYEWGLILLDEVHTAPARSFRKILSTVPAQIKLGLSATLVREDDKIIDLNYLVGPKLYEANWMELQKLGFIAKIHCEEVRCEMTSEFLREYKRATDHMVKRRLSVCNPNKFRTCQSLIQYHEQRNNKIIVFSDDLFVLETYALKLDKPFIHGNVSHNERIQLLQDFQRNSKNNTIFLSKVGGTSFDLPEANVVIQISSDGGSRRQEAQRLGRILRIKKDTININENNAFFYTLISQKTNERKYSSKRQSFLIDQGYTYKILTHTQIITNENQLYFSTNEEQRELLEQNPRTPNNHEALPTTTKKNFK
;
A
#
# COMPACT_ATOMS: atom_id res chain seq x y z
N MET A 1 -34.32 -33.70 44.24
CA MET A 1 -35.69 -33.89 43.72
C MET A 1 -35.60 -33.96 42.21
N ALA A 2 -36.17 -35.02 41.62
CA ALA A 2 -36.62 -35.18 40.22
C ALA A 2 -35.55 -34.95 39.11
N THR A 3 -35.43 -35.72 38.04
CA THR A 3 -36.16 -36.87 37.49
C THR A 3 -35.27 -37.39 36.35
N SER A 4 -35.18 -38.71 36.21
CA SER A 4 -34.70 -39.39 35.01
C SER A 4 -35.54 -38.98 33.80
N GLY A 5 -34.97 -38.20 32.90
CA GLY A 5 -35.53 -37.90 31.59
C GLY A 5 -34.57 -38.39 30.50
N ASN A 6 -35.03 -39.31 29.67
CA ASN A 6 -34.38 -39.68 28.42
C ASN A 6 -34.18 -38.41 27.58
N VAL A 7 -32.93 -38.07 27.29
CA VAL A 7 -32.56 -37.03 26.32
C VAL A 7 -31.93 -37.71 25.10
N ASP A 8 -32.40 -37.32 23.92
CA ASP A 8 -31.97 -37.78 22.60
C ASP A 8 -30.43 -37.80 22.44
N PRO A 9 -29.83 -38.83 21.81
CA PRO A 9 -28.36 -38.92 21.66
C PRO A 9 -27.74 -37.92 20.66
N GLN A 10 -28.48 -36.93 20.14
CA GLN A 10 -28.04 -36.17 18.95
C GLN A 10 -27.41 -34.79 19.19
N GLN A 11 -27.24 -34.29 20.42
CA GLN A 11 -26.70 -32.95 20.61
C GLN A 11 -25.77 -32.81 21.82
N TYR A 12 -24.57 -33.36 21.70
CA TYR A 12 -23.40 -32.92 22.49
C TYR A 12 -22.21 -32.80 21.55
N THR A 13 -21.84 -31.58 21.15
CA THR A 13 -20.67 -31.35 20.29
C THR A 13 -19.78 -30.26 20.84
N ARG A 14 -18.84 -30.63 21.72
CA ARG A 14 -17.58 -29.85 22.00
C ARG A 14 -16.75 -29.58 20.73
N VAL A 15 -17.15 -30.14 19.59
CA VAL A 15 -16.23 -30.66 18.60
C VAL A 15 -16.41 -30.08 17.18
N SER A 16 -17.35 -29.16 16.95
CA SER A 16 -17.68 -28.63 15.61
C SER A 16 -17.05 -27.26 15.27
N ASP A 17 -16.25 -26.70 16.17
CA ASP A 17 -15.80 -25.30 16.11
C ASP A 17 -14.59 -25.02 15.19
N ILE A 18 -13.78 -26.04 14.88
CA ILE A 18 -12.53 -25.89 14.13
C ILE A 18 -12.77 -25.49 12.65
N VAL A 19 -13.96 -25.81 12.11
CA VAL A 19 -14.35 -25.51 10.72
C VAL A 19 -14.44 -24.00 10.42
N LYS A 20 -14.41 -23.15 11.46
CA LYS A 20 -14.56 -21.68 11.34
C LYS A 20 -13.24 -20.92 11.50
N GLU A 21 -12.09 -21.59 11.48
CA GLU A 21 -10.80 -20.90 11.57
C GLU A 21 -10.59 -19.98 10.34
N PRO A 22 -10.26 -18.69 10.55
CA PRO A 22 -10.10 -17.74 9.46
C PRO A 22 -8.86 -18.06 8.63
N LYS A 23 -9.04 -18.21 7.31
CA LYS A 23 -7.94 -18.48 6.36
C LYS A 23 -6.99 -17.29 6.16
N LYS A 24 -7.30 -16.13 6.74
CA LYS A 24 -6.49 -14.91 6.71
C LYS A 24 -5.79 -14.72 8.05
N MET A 25 -4.57 -14.19 8.01
CA MET A 25 -3.87 -13.76 9.20
C MET A 25 -4.62 -12.57 9.82
N LEU A 26 -5.08 -12.74 11.04
CA LEU A 26 -5.75 -11.68 11.79
C LEU A 26 -4.73 -10.81 12.54
N MET A 27 -5.11 -9.57 12.86
CA MET A 27 -4.24 -8.70 13.66
C MET A 27 -4.07 -9.26 15.09
N PRO A 28 -2.87 -9.12 15.71
CA PRO A 28 -2.64 -9.44 17.12
C PRO A 28 -3.65 -8.73 18.04
N ILE A 29 -3.88 -9.29 19.23
CA ILE A 29 -4.77 -8.71 20.24
C ILE A 29 -3.90 -7.86 21.17
N GLU A 30 -4.05 -6.54 21.09
CA GLU A 30 -3.33 -5.57 21.91
C GLU A 30 -4.27 -4.95 22.96
N GLY A 31 -3.75 -4.62 24.14
CA GLY A 31 -4.46 -3.86 25.18
C GLY A 31 -5.06 -4.66 26.35
N TYR A 32 -5.14 -6.01 26.29
CA TYR A 32 -5.56 -6.80 27.45
C TYR A 32 -4.45 -6.89 28.53
N GLU A 33 -3.18 -6.70 28.15
CA GLU A 33 -2.00 -6.77 29.04
C GLU A 33 -1.99 -5.66 30.10
N GLU A 34 -2.56 -4.50 29.75
CA GLU A 34 -2.67 -3.30 30.58
C GLU A 34 -3.81 -3.39 31.60
N MET A 35 -4.67 -4.42 31.52
CA MET A 35 -5.74 -4.63 32.49
C MET A 35 -5.15 -5.05 33.84
N PRO A 36 -5.66 -4.48 34.96
CA PRO A 36 -5.30 -4.96 36.29
C PRO A 36 -5.80 -6.40 36.47
N ILE A 37 -5.06 -7.20 37.25
CA ILE A 37 -5.55 -8.49 37.72
C ILE A 37 -6.64 -8.19 38.75
N VAL A 38 -7.85 -8.66 38.48
CA VAL A 38 -9.05 -8.47 39.32
C VAL A 38 -9.61 -9.81 39.76
N LEU A 39 -10.53 -9.81 40.73
CA LEU A 39 -11.22 -11.00 41.17
C LEU A 39 -12.07 -11.60 40.04
N LEU A 40 -12.37 -12.90 40.11
CA LEU A 40 -13.10 -13.58 39.05
C LEU A 40 -14.47 -12.94 38.78
N GLU A 41 -15.17 -12.51 39.84
CA GLU A 41 -16.49 -11.86 39.74
C GLU A 41 -16.43 -10.54 38.95
N ASP A 42 -15.37 -9.76 39.16
CA ASP A 42 -15.13 -8.50 38.46
C ASP A 42 -14.67 -8.76 37.01
N ALA A 43 -13.87 -9.81 36.80
CA ALA A 43 -13.38 -10.21 35.48
C ALA A 43 -14.51 -10.63 34.53
N VAL A 44 -15.57 -11.27 35.05
CA VAL A 44 -16.72 -11.72 34.25
C VAL A 44 -17.87 -10.71 34.19
N SER A 45 -17.84 -9.64 35.00
CA SER A 45 -18.88 -8.61 35.03
C SER A 45 -19.19 -7.99 33.64
N PRO A 46 -18.19 -7.64 32.79
CA PRO A 46 -18.46 -7.13 31.45
C PRO A 46 -19.13 -8.17 30.53
N LEU A 47 -18.95 -9.46 30.84
CA LEU A 47 -19.43 -10.58 30.03
C LEU A 47 -20.89 -10.94 30.30
N VAL A 48 -21.52 -10.41 31.36
CA VAL A 48 -22.92 -10.70 31.71
C VAL A 48 -23.88 -10.33 30.57
N SER A 49 -23.57 -9.26 29.84
CA SER A 49 -24.34 -8.84 28.66
C SER A 49 -24.32 -9.87 27.51
N ILE A 50 -23.25 -10.67 27.43
CA ILE A 50 -23.04 -11.70 26.40
C ILE A 50 -23.50 -13.07 26.91
N LEU A 51 -23.23 -13.36 28.18
CA LEU A 51 -23.47 -14.61 28.88
C LEU A 51 -24.22 -14.36 30.19
N PRO A 52 -25.57 -14.34 30.18
CA PRO A 52 -26.37 -13.93 31.33
C PRO A 52 -26.14 -14.74 32.61
N LYS A 53 -25.76 -16.03 32.50
CA LYS A 53 -25.54 -16.94 33.65
C LYS A 53 -24.09 -16.95 34.15
N ILE A 54 -23.17 -16.19 33.57
CA ILE A 54 -21.72 -16.34 33.83
C ILE A 54 -21.33 -16.07 35.28
N GLN A 55 -22.02 -15.16 35.97
CA GLN A 55 -21.76 -14.85 37.38
C GLN A 55 -22.08 -16.03 38.31
N ASP A 56 -23.20 -16.73 38.07
CA ASP A 56 -23.58 -17.92 38.84
C ASP A 56 -22.52 -19.03 38.69
N TYR A 57 -22.05 -19.26 37.46
CA TYR A 57 -21.02 -20.26 37.20
C TYR A 57 -19.63 -19.85 37.71
N ALA A 58 -19.30 -18.55 37.69
CA ALA A 58 -18.07 -18.05 38.30
C ALA A 58 -18.07 -18.30 39.82
N TYR A 59 -19.21 -18.07 40.48
CA TYR A 59 -19.38 -18.39 41.91
C TYR A 59 -19.21 -19.89 42.19
N VAL A 60 -19.84 -20.75 41.38
CA VAL A 60 -19.72 -22.21 41.51
C VAL A 60 -18.27 -22.68 41.25
N ALA A 61 -17.59 -22.11 40.26
CA ALA A 61 -16.18 -22.43 39.97
C ALA A 61 -15.26 -22.07 41.16
N LYS A 62 -15.49 -20.91 41.78
CA LYS A 62 -14.73 -20.46 42.94
C LYS A 62 -14.96 -21.34 44.17
N GLN A 63 -16.20 -21.77 44.43
CA GLN A 63 -16.51 -22.68 45.54
C GLN A 63 -15.91 -24.09 45.38
N ARG A 64 -15.72 -24.54 44.14
CA ARG A 64 -15.12 -25.85 43.84
C ARG A 64 -13.60 -25.84 43.86
N CYS A 65 -12.98 -24.66 43.81
CA CYS A 65 -11.53 -24.51 43.94
C CYS A 65 -11.12 -24.39 45.41
N GLU A 66 -10.02 -25.05 45.76
CA GLU A 66 -9.42 -24.92 47.09
C GLU A 66 -9.03 -23.46 47.39
N SER A 67 -9.06 -23.05 48.66
CA SER A 67 -8.69 -21.69 49.06
C SER A 67 -7.20 -21.37 48.80
N VAL A 68 -6.36 -22.41 48.76
CA VAL A 68 -4.95 -22.36 48.34
C VAL A 68 -4.72 -23.48 47.32
N PRO A 69 -4.98 -23.23 46.03
CA PRO A 69 -4.75 -24.21 44.98
C PRO A 69 -3.28 -24.61 44.83
N PRO A 70 -2.98 -25.81 44.29
CA PRO A 70 -1.62 -26.19 43.89
C PRO A 70 -1.09 -25.31 42.74
N ASP A 71 0.21 -25.43 42.44
CA ASP A 71 0.87 -24.78 41.30
C ASP A 71 0.98 -23.23 41.37
N ASP A 72 1.04 -22.69 42.60
CA ASP A 72 1.27 -21.25 42.93
C ASP A 72 0.18 -20.30 42.38
N LEU A 73 -1.02 -20.87 42.16
CA LEU A 73 -2.22 -20.19 41.68
C LEU A 73 -3.02 -19.62 42.84
N THR A 74 -3.62 -18.45 42.64
CA THR A 74 -4.68 -17.93 43.52
C THR A 74 -6.00 -18.67 43.28
N GLN A 75 -6.91 -18.63 44.25
CA GLN A 75 -8.24 -19.25 44.10
C GLN A 75 -8.99 -18.71 42.87
N ASP A 76 -8.90 -17.41 42.58
CA ASP A 76 -9.51 -16.77 41.40
C ASP A 76 -8.86 -17.21 40.08
N GLU A 77 -7.53 -17.35 40.06
CA GLU A 77 -6.80 -17.86 38.89
C GLU A 77 -7.18 -19.31 38.58
N SER A 78 -7.21 -20.19 39.59
CA SER A 78 -7.66 -21.57 39.44
C SER A 78 -9.13 -21.65 39.01
N ALA A 79 -9.99 -20.83 39.61
CA ALA A 79 -11.40 -20.77 39.27
C ALA A 79 -11.64 -20.24 37.85
N SER A 80 -10.77 -19.37 37.33
CA SER A 80 -10.85 -18.90 35.94
C SER A 80 -10.62 -20.03 34.92
N ILE A 81 -9.66 -20.93 35.19
CA ILE A 81 -9.37 -22.12 34.37
C ILE A 81 -10.54 -23.11 34.48
N MET A 82 -11.04 -23.34 35.69
CA MET A 82 -12.19 -24.23 35.90
C MET A 82 -13.42 -23.72 35.15
N LEU A 83 -13.71 -22.42 35.24
CA LEU A 83 -14.83 -21.78 34.53
C LEU A 83 -14.72 -21.93 33.01
N TYR A 84 -13.50 -21.90 32.45
CA TYR A 84 -13.27 -22.13 31.01
C TYR A 84 -13.66 -23.55 30.59
N SER A 85 -13.39 -24.54 31.45
CA SER A 85 -13.68 -25.96 31.19
C SER A 85 -15.12 -26.39 31.52
N MET A 86 -15.87 -25.57 32.25
CA MET A 86 -17.25 -25.86 32.66
C MET A 86 -18.24 -25.86 31.49
N GLU A 87 -19.24 -26.73 31.59
CA GLU A 87 -20.34 -26.83 30.64
C GLU A 87 -21.68 -26.54 31.29
N TRP A 88 -22.58 -25.90 30.55
CA TRP A 88 -23.94 -25.63 30.97
C TRP A 88 -24.89 -25.46 29.79
N GLU A 89 -26.20 -25.60 30.04
CA GLU A 89 -27.21 -25.45 29.01
C GLU A 89 -27.76 -24.01 28.91
N PRO A 90 -27.92 -23.48 27.67
CA PRO A 90 -27.59 -24.11 26.37
C PRO A 90 -26.09 -24.03 26.01
N HIS A 91 -25.56 -25.08 25.36
CA HIS A 91 -24.11 -25.26 25.13
C HIS A 91 -23.44 -24.18 24.26
N ASP A 92 -24.18 -23.61 23.30
CA ASP A 92 -23.70 -22.49 22.46
C ASP A 92 -23.50 -21.18 23.25
N LYS A 93 -23.93 -21.16 24.51
CA LYS A 93 -23.75 -20.07 25.48
C LYS A 93 -22.78 -20.43 26.60
N CYS A 94 -21.94 -21.46 26.46
CA CYS A 94 -20.82 -21.67 27.38
C CYS A 94 -19.68 -20.69 27.11
N LEU A 95 -18.85 -20.45 28.14
CA LEU A 95 -17.70 -19.55 28.05
C LEU A 95 -16.74 -19.96 26.94
N TYR A 96 -16.43 -21.26 26.85
CA TYR A 96 -15.57 -21.84 25.81
C TYR A 96 -15.97 -21.40 24.38
N PHE A 97 -17.24 -21.60 24.01
CA PHE A 97 -17.74 -21.31 22.66
C PHE A 97 -17.75 -19.81 22.37
N ALA A 98 -18.23 -19.02 23.32
CA ALA A 98 -18.34 -17.57 23.15
C ALA A 98 -16.97 -16.89 23.05
N LEU A 99 -15.99 -17.30 23.87
CA LEU A 99 -14.63 -16.77 23.84
C LEU A 99 -13.93 -17.16 22.52
N ASN A 100 -14.00 -18.43 22.13
CA ASN A 100 -13.37 -18.89 20.89
C ASN A 100 -14.01 -18.28 19.64
N ALA A 101 -15.32 -18.00 19.64
CA ALA A 101 -15.98 -17.24 18.58
C ALA A 101 -15.50 -15.77 18.51
N ALA A 102 -15.25 -15.14 19.67
CA ALA A 102 -14.70 -13.79 19.73
C ALA A 102 -13.25 -13.73 19.21
N LEU A 103 -12.40 -14.71 19.56
CA LEU A 103 -11.00 -14.79 19.11
C LEU A 103 -10.88 -14.95 17.59
N ARG A 104 -11.81 -15.71 16.97
CA ARG A 104 -11.88 -15.94 15.51
C ARG A 104 -12.51 -14.79 14.71
N SER A 105 -13.10 -13.79 15.36
CA SER A 105 -13.78 -12.66 14.69
C SER A 105 -12.80 -11.68 14.03
N GLU A 106 -13.04 -11.32 12.76
CA GLU A 106 -12.30 -10.23 12.08
C GLU A 106 -12.48 -8.88 12.79
N ASP A 107 -13.63 -8.65 13.44
CA ASP A 107 -13.87 -7.46 14.26
C ASP A 107 -13.31 -7.65 15.67
N ARG A 108 -12.15 -7.02 15.93
CA ARG A 108 -11.45 -7.08 17.22
C ARG A 108 -12.15 -6.35 18.36
N ARG A 109 -13.10 -5.45 18.07
CA ARG A 109 -13.86 -4.73 19.11
C ARG A 109 -14.70 -5.67 19.99
N LYS A 110 -15.10 -6.82 19.44
CA LYS A 110 -15.83 -7.86 20.18
C LYS A 110 -15.04 -8.52 21.31
N LEU A 111 -13.71 -8.37 21.32
CA LEU A 111 -12.83 -8.92 22.37
C LEU A 111 -12.68 -7.97 23.57
N LYS A 112 -13.00 -6.68 23.44
CA LYS A 112 -12.85 -5.69 24.52
C LYS A 112 -13.54 -6.10 25.84
N PRO A 113 -14.78 -6.67 25.83
CA PRO A 113 -15.42 -7.16 27.06
C PRO A 113 -14.69 -8.35 27.71
N TRP A 114 -13.83 -9.05 26.98
CA TRP A 114 -13.13 -10.25 27.43
C TRP A 114 -11.75 -9.96 28.03
N PHE A 115 -11.25 -8.72 27.97
CA PHE A 115 -9.88 -8.39 28.34
C PHE A 115 -9.55 -8.69 29.81
N SER A 116 -10.45 -8.35 30.75
CA SER A 116 -10.26 -8.65 32.18
C SER A 116 -10.20 -10.15 32.45
N TYR A 117 -11.09 -10.93 31.83
CA TYR A 117 -11.08 -12.39 31.93
C TYR A 117 -9.85 -13.02 31.26
N LEU A 118 -9.46 -12.53 30.07
CA LEU A 118 -8.26 -12.97 29.35
C LEU A 118 -7.00 -12.72 30.18
N LYS A 119 -6.85 -11.53 30.77
CA LYS A 119 -5.72 -11.21 31.66
C LYS A 119 -5.61 -12.21 32.81
N LEU A 120 -6.73 -12.50 33.48
CA LEU A 120 -6.77 -13.42 34.61
C LEU A 120 -6.39 -14.86 34.21
N VAL A 121 -7.05 -15.42 33.19
CA VAL A 121 -6.83 -16.82 32.78
C VAL A 121 -5.45 -17.03 32.17
N LEU A 122 -4.89 -16.04 31.48
CA LEU A 122 -3.56 -16.16 30.88
C LEU A 122 -2.44 -16.04 31.90
N THR A 123 -2.60 -15.16 32.89
CA THR A 123 -1.68 -15.09 34.04
C THR A 123 -1.69 -16.42 34.80
N ALA A 124 -2.86 -17.05 34.96
CA ALA A 124 -2.99 -18.38 35.55
C ALA A 124 -2.25 -19.45 34.71
N LEU A 125 -2.47 -19.47 33.39
CA LEU A 125 -1.84 -20.46 32.50
C LEU A 125 -0.31 -20.27 32.39
N GLU A 126 0.22 -19.06 32.57
CA GLU A 126 1.67 -18.81 32.59
C GLU A 126 2.37 -19.49 33.77
N LYS A 127 1.71 -19.55 34.95
CA LYS A 127 2.24 -20.21 36.15
C LYS A 127 2.31 -21.74 36.03
N LEU A 128 1.50 -22.34 35.16
CA LEU A 128 1.50 -23.79 34.93
C LEU A 128 2.71 -24.23 34.08
N PRO A 129 3.32 -25.40 34.36
CA PRO A 129 4.43 -25.92 33.56
C PRO A 129 4.00 -26.22 32.12
N SER A 130 4.87 -25.95 31.15
CA SER A 130 4.61 -26.30 29.75
C SER A 130 4.90 -27.80 29.52
N THR A 131 3.94 -28.53 28.99
CA THR A 131 4.05 -29.96 28.69
C THR A 131 4.39 -30.18 27.22
N ARG A 132 5.50 -30.89 26.98
CA ARG A 132 5.88 -31.38 25.64
C ARG A 132 5.39 -32.81 25.49
N CYS A 133 4.24 -32.99 24.85
CA CYS A 133 3.65 -34.30 24.63
C CYS A 133 2.78 -34.30 23.38
N ASN A 134 2.49 -35.50 22.87
CA ASN A 134 1.52 -35.68 21.81
C ASN A 134 0.13 -35.56 22.42
N VAL A 135 -0.62 -34.57 21.96
CA VAL A 135 -2.01 -34.36 22.38
C VAL A 135 -2.95 -34.64 21.22
N PHE A 136 -4.15 -35.07 21.56
CA PHE A 136 -5.15 -35.49 20.61
C PHE A 136 -6.38 -34.61 20.69
N ARG A 137 -6.97 -34.33 19.52
CA ARG A 137 -8.23 -33.59 19.39
C ARG A 137 -9.10 -34.24 18.30
N GLY A 138 -10.29 -34.72 18.69
CA GLY A 138 -11.27 -35.25 17.74
C GLY A 138 -12.13 -34.14 17.11
N VAL A 139 -12.72 -34.43 15.93
CA VAL A 139 -13.74 -33.65 15.20
C VAL A 139 -14.66 -34.61 14.43
N ASN A 140 -15.99 -34.44 14.54
CA ASN A 140 -16.98 -35.29 13.88
C ASN A 140 -17.29 -34.86 12.42
N LEU A 141 -16.26 -34.52 11.64
CA LEU A 141 -16.31 -34.13 10.22
C LEU A 141 -15.01 -34.56 9.52
N ASP A 142 -15.05 -34.72 8.20
CA ASP A 142 -13.84 -34.88 7.36
C ASP A 142 -13.27 -33.52 6.99
N LEU A 143 -12.05 -33.23 7.47
CA LEU A 143 -11.33 -31.97 7.23
C LEU A 143 -10.09 -32.14 6.36
N THR A 144 -9.87 -33.31 5.76
CA THR A 144 -8.65 -33.59 4.98
C THR A 144 -8.44 -32.63 3.81
N ASN A 145 -9.52 -32.15 3.18
CA ASN A 145 -9.47 -31.19 2.08
C ASN A 145 -9.02 -29.77 2.51
N GLU A 146 -9.08 -29.45 3.79
CA GLU A 146 -8.73 -28.11 4.32
C GLU A 146 -7.26 -28.01 4.76
N TYR A 147 -6.60 -29.15 4.99
CA TYR A 147 -5.24 -29.24 5.51
C TYR A 147 -4.36 -30.07 4.59
N ALA A 148 -3.61 -29.40 3.71
CA ALA A 148 -2.67 -30.03 2.80
C ALA A 148 -1.30 -30.27 3.47
N GLU A 149 -0.65 -31.39 3.13
CA GLU A 149 0.69 -31.69 3.63
C GLU A 149 1.70 -30.59 3.27
N GLY A 150 2.50 -30.15 4.26
CA GLY A 150 3.43 -29.03 4.12
C GLY A 150 2.80 -27.63 4.26
N GLN A 151 1.49 -27.53 4.51
CA GLN A 151 0.81 -26.27 4.80
C GLN A 151 1.09 -25.82 6.24
N THR A 152 1.35 -24.53 6.42
CA THR A 152 1.40 -23.89 7.74
C THR A 152 0.17 -23.01 7.94
N PHE A 153 -0.46 -23.07 9.11
CA PHE A 153 -1.61 -22.23 9.45
C PHE A 153 -1.58 -21.81 10.92
N VAL A 154 -2.40 -20.82 11.28
CA VAL A 154 -2.53 -20.28 12.64
C VAL A 154 -3.86 -20.72 13.23
N TRP A 155 -3.82 -21.23 14.46
CA TRP A 155 -4.97 -21.71 15.20
C TRP A 155 -5.41 -20.64 16.20
N TRP A 156 -6.48 -19.89 15.91
CA TRP A 156 -6.79 -18.64 16.62
C TRP A 156 -7.59 -18.83 17.92
N GLY A 157 -8.24 -19.97 18.14
CA GLY A 157 -8.93 -20.27 19.40
C GLY A 157 -8.06 -21.03 20.41
N PHE A 158 -8.46 -21.03 21.67
CA PHE A 158 -7.96 -21.98 22.67
C PHE A 158 -8.53 -23.37 22.34
N SER A 159 -7.71 -24.41 22.50
CA SER A 159 -8.13 -25.78 22.21
C SER A 159 -7.84 -26.71 23.38
N SER A 160 -8.90 -27.23 23.98
CA SER A 160 -8.84 -28.31 24.96
C SER A 160 -8.49 -29.63 24.26
N CYS A 161 -7.38 -30.25 24.63
CA CYS A 161 -6.90 -31.51 24.07
C CYS A 161 -6.69 -32.54 25.19
N THR A 162 -6.59 -33.82 24.83
CA THR A 162 -6.26 -34.88 25.80
C THR A 162 -4.93 -35.53 25.46
N ALA A 163 -4.15 -35.88 26.49
CA ALA A 163 -2.98 -36.75 26.36
C ALA A 163 -3.32 -38.24 26.57
N SER A 164 -4.57 -38.57 26.93
CA SER A 164 -5.00 -39.93 27.22
C SER A 164 -5.68 -40.58 26.02
N ILE A 165 -5.09 -41.66 25.51
CA ILE A 165 -5.65 -42.42 24.38
C ILE A 165 -7.03 -43.02 24.73
N GLY A 166 -7.26 -43.39 25.99
CA GLY A 166 -8.54 -43.96 26.44
C GLY A 166 -9.73 -43.00 26.33
N VAL A 167 -9.49 -41.68 26.30
CA VAL A 167 -10.53 -40.65 26.14
C VAL A 167 -11.01 -40.56 24.69
N LEU A 168 -10.20 -41.02 23.72
CA LEU A 168 -10.56 -41.05 22.30
C LEU A 168 -11.72 -42.00 21.99
N GLU A 169 -11.94 -43.00 22.84
CA GLU A 169 -13.05 -43.94 22.68
C GLU A 169 -14.40 -43.40 23.15
N ASN A 170 -14.42 -42.26 23.87
CA ASN A 170 -15.64 -41.63 24.33
C ASN A 170 -16.44 -41.08 23.12
N GLU A 171 -17.73 -41.42 23.04
CA GLU A 171 -18.64 -40.93 21.99
C GLU A 171 -18.74 -39.40 21.97
N GLN A 172 -18.51 -38.75 23.11
CA GLN A 172 -18.53 -37.30 23.23
C GLN A 172 -17.28 -36.60 22.69
N PHE A 173 -16.15 -37.32 22.51
CA PHE A 173 -14.87 -36.73 22.09
C PHE A 173 -14.53 -36.99 20.61
N LEU A 174 -14.57 -38.25 20.17
CA LEU A 174 -14.32 -38.65 18.76
C LEU A 174 -15.36 -39.66 18.27
N GLY A 175 -15.80 -40.57 19.13
CA GLY A 175 -16.75 -41.63 18.78
C GLY A 175 -16.20 -42.72 17.85
N LYS A 176 -16.99 -43.79 17.68
CA LYS A 176 -16.59 -45.00 16.93
C LYS A 176 -17.15 -45.07 15.51
N THR A 177 -18.16 -44.25 15.17
CA THR A 177 -18.92 -44.32 13.91
C THR A 177 -19.00 -42.94 13.23
N GLY A 178 -19.26 -42.91 11.92
CA GLY A 178 -19.37 -41.67 11.13
C GLY A 178 -18.05 -41.10 10.60
N GLN A 179 -18.15 -40.03 9.81
CA GLN A 179 -17.01 -39.26 9.30
C GLN A 179 -16.38 -38.45 10.42
N ARG A 180 -15.10 -38.68 10.70
CA ARG A 180 -14.38 -38.07 11.80
C ARG A 180 -12.91 -37.82 11.47
N THR A 181 -12.39 -36.72 11.99
CA THR A 181 -10.98 -36.31 11.87
C THR A 181 -10.36 -36.27 13.27
N LEU A 182 -9.24 -36.96 13.43
CA LEU A 182 -8.41 -36.92 14.63
C LEU A 182 -7.15 -36.10 14.33
N PHE A 183 -7.01 -34.97 15.01
CA PHE A 183 -5.76 -34.23 15.02
C PHE A 183 -4.81 -34.88 16.03
N THR A 184 -3.65 -35.31 15.54
CA THR A 184 -2.51 -35.70 16.37
C THR A 184 -1.55 -34.52 16.37
N ILE A 185 -1.29 -33.92 17.53
CA ILE A 185 -0.54 -32.67 17.64
C ILE A 185 0.73 -32.92 18.45
N GLU A 186 1.88 -32.79 17.80
CA GLU A 186 3.18 -32.64 18.47
C GLU A 186 3.26 -31.23 19.05
N CYS A 187 2.95 -31.11 20.35
CA CYS A 187 2.91 -29.84 21.06
C CYS A 187 4.19 -29.59 21.87
N ASP A 188 4.74 -28.38 21.74
CA ASP A 188 5.92 -27.91 22.49
C ASP A 188 5.55 -26.98 23.66
N SER A 189 4.35 -26.39 23.65
CA SER A 189 3.94 -25.31 24.58
C SER A 189 2.58 -25.49 25.28
N GLY A 190 2.03 -26.71 25.32
CA GLY A 190 0.74 -27.01 25.95
C GLY A 190 0.78 -26.82 27.47
N LYS A 191 -0.39 -26.54 28.07
CA LYS A 191 -0.52 -26.36 29.53
C LYS A 191 -1.41 -27.46 30.10
N ASP A 192 -0.87 -28.24 31.03
CA ASP A 192 -1.65 -29.26 31.74
C ASP A 192 -2.59 -28.58 32.73
N ILE A 193 -3.90 -28.68 32.48
CA ILE A 193 -4.94 -28.09 33.34
C ILE A 193 -5.74 -29.16 34.07
N SER A 194 -5.31 -30.42 34.05
CA SER A 194 -6.08 -31.56 34.59
C SER A 194 -6.50 -31.39 36.05
N ARG A 195 -5.68 -30.73 36.89
CA ARG A 195 -5.97 -30.44 38.30
C ARG A 195 -6.96 -29.29 38.53
N HIS A 196 -7.09 -28.39 37.54
CA HIS A 196 -7.90 -27.18 37.62
C HIS A 196 -9.09 -27.20 36.66
N SER A 197 -9.25 -28.27 35.89
CA SER A 197 -10.39 -28.51 35.00
C SER A 197 -11.57 -29.11 35.75
N TYR A 198 -12.77 -28.85 35.22
CA TYR A 198 -14.00 -29.54 35.57
C TYR A 198 -13.93 -31.06 35.30
N PHE A 199 -13.12 -31.47 34.30
CA PHE A 199 -12.98 -32.86 33.86
C PHE A 199 -11.65 -33.46 34.31
N GLN A 200 -11.50 -33.68 35.62
CA GLN A 200 -10.25 -34.13 36.24
C GLN A 200 -9.73 -35.49 35.73
N SER A 201 -10.60 -36.33 35.15
CA SER A 201 -10.25 -37.65 34.61
C SER A 201 -9.70 -37.63 33.17
N GLU A 202 -9.79 -36.51 32.44
CA GLU A 202 -9.49 -36.47 31.00
C GLU A 202 -8.03 -36.15 30.66
N LYS A 203 -7.15 -35.93 31.66
CA LYS A 203 -5.76 -35.45 31.48
C LYS A 203 -5.71 -34.30 30.45
N GLU A 204 -6.51 -33.27 30.72
CA GLU A 204 -6.74 -32.17 29.81
C GLU A 204 -5.51 -31.26 29.67
N VAL A 205 -5.08 -31.07 28.43
CA VAL A 205 -4.00 -30.17 28.05
C VAL A 205 -4.58 -29.07 27.18
N LEU A 206 -4.42 -27.82 27.63
CA LEU A 206 -4.91 -26.65 26.92
C LEU A 206 -3.84 -26.10 25.97
N LEU A 207 -4.19 -25.98 24.70
CA LEU A 207 -3.41 -25.24 23.70
C LEU A 207 -3.83 -23.77 23.71
N LEU A 208 -2.85 -22.88 23.86
CA LEU A 208 -3.05 -21.44 23.81
C LEU A 208 -3.46 -21.00 22.39
N ALA A 209 -4.17 -19.87 22.32
CA ALA A 209 -4.63 -19.31 21.05
C ALA A 209 -3.50 -18.65 20.21
N ALA A 210 -3.75 -18.49 18.90
CA ALA A 210 -2.84 -18.07 17.81
C ALA A 210 -1.53 -18.86 17.66
N ARG A 211 -1.56 -20.17 17.88
CA ARG A 211 -0.39 -21.02 17.65
C ARG A 211 -0.26 -21.43 16.19
N GLN A 212 0.97 -21.48 15.69
CA GLN A 212 1.25 -21.87 14.30
C GLN A 212 1.61 -23.35 14.21
N PHE A 213 0.87 -24.07 13.38
CA PHE A 213 1.06 -25.49 13.13
C PHE A 213 1.47 -25.76 11.69
N LEU A 214 2.35 -26.74 11.50
CA LEU A 214 2.71 -27.36 10.23
C LEU A 214 1.95 -28.68 10.09
N VAL A 215 1.27 -28.88 8.96
CA VAL A 215 0.68 -30.17 8.60
C VAL A 215 1.79 -31.10 8.11
N VAL A 216 2.11 -32.12 8.90
CA VAL A 216 3.16 -33.11 8.63
C VAL A 216 2.68 -34.20 7.69
N GLY A 217 1.41 -34.58 7.78
CA GLY A 217 0.83 -35.61 6.91
C GLY A 217 -0.62 -35.93 7.28
N CYS A 218 -1.34 -36.51 6.32
CA CYS A 218 -2.73 -36.93 6.47
C CYS A 218 -2.83 -38.44 6.17
N LEU A 219 -3.46 -39.19 7.07
CA LEU A 219 -3.61 -40.64 6.97
C LEU A 219 -5.09 -41.03 7.09
N GLN A 220 -5.50 -42.10 6.41
CA GLN A 220 -6.84 -42.68 6.56
C GLN A 220 -6.71 -44.14 7.02
N PRO A 221 -6.56 -44.40 8.32
CA PRO A 221 -6.32 -45.76 8.83
C PRO A 221 -7.55 -46.66 8.76
N ALA A 222 -8.77 -46.11 8.74
CA ALA A 222 -10.02 -46.87 8.67
C ALA A 222 -11.12 -46.08 7.93
N PRO A 223 -12.15 -46.75 7.36
CA PRO A 223 -13.26 -46.08 6.70
C PRO A 223 -13.94 -45.06 7.62
N GLY A 224 -13.96 -43.80 7.19
CA GLY A 224 -14.55 -42.69 7.95
C GLY A 224 -13.67 -42.09 9.05
N LEU A 225 -12.49 -42.65 9.37
CA LEU A 225 -11.52 -42.04 10.28
C LEU A 225 -10.34 -41.46 9.50
N HIS A 226 -10.15 -40.16 9.61
CA HIS A 226 -9.02 -39.44 9.05
C HIS A 226 -8.12 -38.94 10.18
N ILE A 227 -6.81 -39.06 10.03
CA ILE A 227 -5.82 -38.56 10.99
C ILE A 227 -5.01 -37.45 10.32
N ILE A 228 -4.95 -36.29 10.95
CA ILE A 228 -4.12 -35.16 10.50
C ILE A 228 -3.02 -34.98 11.54
N HIS A 229 -1.77 -35.13 11.12
CA HIS A 229 -0.61 -34.92 11.98
C HIS A 229 -0.15 -33.47 11.88
N LEU A 230 -0.16 -32.77 13.01
CA LEU A 230 0.27 -31.40 13.17
C LEU A 230 1.53 -31.32 14.05
N LYS A 231 2.46 -30.47 13.65
CA LYS A 231 3.65 -30.12 14.45
C LYS A 231 3.65 -28.64 14.76
N GLU A 232 3.78 -28.28 16.04
CA GLU A 232 3.93 -26.88 16.46
C GLU A 232 5.24 -26.29 15.91
N THR A 233 5.20 -25.05 15.42
CA THR A 233 6.38 -24.36 14.83
C THR A 233 6.77 -23.12 15.62
N LYS A 234 8.08 -22.80 15.68
CA LYS A 234 8.66 -21.75 16.55
C LYS A 234 8.57 -20.29 16.03
N SER A 235 7.65 -19.93 15.13
CA SER A 235 7.56 -18.55 14.56
C SER A 235 6.48 -17.68 15.25
N PRO A 236 6.62 -16.34 15.30
CA PRO A 236 6.07 -15.47 16.32
C PRO A 236 4.70 -14.94 15.89
N ILE A 237 3.65 -15.64 16.26
CA ILE A 237 2.40 -14.95 16.57
C ILE A 237 2.10 -15.32 18.01
N THR A 238 2.90 -14.76 18.91
CA THR A 238 2.51 -14.76 20.31
C THR A 238 1.28 -13.87 20.37
N LEU A 239 0.14 -14.48 20.70
CA LEU A 239 -1.08 -13.75 20.99
C LEU A 239 -0.86 -12.80 22.19
N LEU A 240 0.20 -13.06 22.99
CA LEU A 240 0.54 -12.55 24.32
C LEU A 240 2.07 -12.64 24.48
N GLN A 241 2.80 -11.59 24.85
CA GLN A 241 4.24 -11.74 25.18
C GLN A 241 4.42 -12.18 26.64
N PRO A 242 5.15 -13.27 26.96
CA PRO A 242 5.52 -13.55 28.34
C PRO A 242 6.73 -12.69 28.73
N VAL A 243 6.62 -12.02 29.88
CA VAL A 243 7.75 -11.42 30.59
C VAL A 243 8.63 -12.57 31.09
N MET A 244 9.89 -12.66 30.63
CA MET A 244 10.85 -13.57 31.23
C MET A 244 11.10 -13.17 32.68
N ASN A 245 10.66 -14.03 33.61
CA ASN A 245 10.96 -13.92 35.03
C ASN A 245 12.47 -13.86 35.26
N GLN A 246 12.88 -12.80 35.95
CA GLN A 246 14.22 -12.58 36.46
C GLN A 246 14.52 -13.56 37.60
N SER A 247 15.55 -14.38 37.45
CA SER A 247 16.48 -14.69 38.55
C SER A 247 17.72 -15.39 37.98
N VAL A 248 18.80 -14.64 37.83
CA VAL A 248 20.10 -14.85 38.51
C VAL A 248 20.98 -13.65 38.11
N GLN A 249 21.55 -13.02 39.13
CA GLN A 249 22.30 -11.78 39.11
C GLN A 249 23.58 -11.88 38.25
N ILE A 250 23.90 -10.81 37.51
CA ILE A 250 25.14 -10.02 37.58
C ILE A 250 24.90 -8.71 36.78
N LYS A 251 25.05 -7.56 37.46
CA LYS A 251 24.98 -6.19 36.89
C LYS A 251 26.13 -5.96 35.89
N PRO A 252 25.96 -5.16 34.82
CA PRO A 252 26.19 -3.71 34.98
C PRO A 252 25.28 -2.77 34.18
N THR A 253 25.14 -1.58 34.79
CA THR A 253 24.85 -0.23 34.29
C THR A 253 23.51 0.07 33.61
N SER A 254 22.67 0.70 34.44
CA SER A 254 21.52 1.54 34.15
C SER A 254 21.83 2.66 33.14
N GLU A 255 21.45 2.46 31.88
CA GLU A 255 21.03 3.55 30.98
C GLU A 255 20.21 3.11 29.74
N GLU A 256 20.05 1.81 29.45
CA GLU A 256 19.45 1.39 28.14
C GLU A 256 18.06 0.70 28.19
N ILE A 257 17.32 0.68 29.31
CA ILE A 257 15.98 0.02 29.37
C ILE A 257 14.82 1.03 29.50
N GLN A 258 14.88 2.13 28.75
CA GLN A 258 13.68 2.90 28.39
C GLN A 258 13.66 3.09 26.87
N THR A 259 12.49 2.84 26.26
CA THR A 259 12.13 3.08 24.85
C THR A 259 12.14 1.89 23.87
N LYS A 260 11.10 1.04 23.95
CA LYS A 260 10.42 0.54 22.74
C LYS A 260 8.92 0.79 22.86
N LYS A 261 8.55 2.06 22.74
CA LYS A 261 7.16 2.50 22.49
C LYS A 261 6.89 2.42 20.98
N ASN A 262 5.68 2.02 20.60
CA ASN A 262 5.17 2.13 19.22
C ASN A 262 5.19 3.60 18.79
N LYS A 263 6.31 4.03 18.20
CA LYS A 263 6.49 5.36 17.63
C LYS A 263 5.79 5.44 16.28
N PHE A 264 4.90 6.42 16.14
CA PHE A 264 4.41 6.85 14.84
C PHE A 264 5.59 7.21 13.93
N GLN A 265 5.51 6.83 12.65
CA GLN A 265 6.47 7.33 11.66
C GLN A 265 6.26 8.84 11.56
N GLN A 266 7.29 9.63 11.87
CA GLN A 266 7.23 11.10 11.87
C GLN A 266 7.21 11.66 10.43
N PHE A 267 6.46 11.10 9.48
CA PHE A 267 6.38 11.58 8.09
C PHE A 267 4.93 11.95 7.76
N ALA A 268 4.64 13.25 7.62
CA ALA A 268 3.33 13.77 7.24
C ALA A 268 3.29 14.17 5.74
N ILE A 269 2.09 14.19 5.15
CA ILE A 269 1.82 14.67 3.78
C ILE A 269 0.81 15.81 3.80
N THR A 270 1.00 16.83 2.96
CA THR A 270 0.06 17.95 2.82
C THR A 270 -1.19 17.50 2.06
N VAL A 271 -2.36 17.57 2.70
CA VAL A 271 -3.65 17.12 2.13
C VAL A 271 -4.54 18.26 1.64
N ALA A 272 -4.28 19.50 2.08
CA ALA A 272 -4.96 20.72 1.68
C ALA A 272 -4.08 21.94 2.01
N GLY A 273 -4.12 22.98 1.16
CA GLY A 273 -3.20 24.12 1.23
C GLY A 273 -1.86 23.86 0.52
N GLY A 274 -0.77 24.42 1.07
CA GLY A 274 0.62 24.17 0.61
C GLY A 274 1.16 25.09 -0.49
N ASN A 275 0.36 26.05 -0.99
CA ASN A 275 0.76 26.97 -2.07
C ASN A 275 1.06 28.40 -1.58
N GLY A 276 1.58 28.52 -0.35
CA GLY A 276 1.83 29.81 0.31
C GLY A 276 0.59 30.41 1.00
N ASP A 277 0.84 31.46 1.78
CA ASP A 277 -0.17 32.26 2.46
C ASP A 277 -0.83 33.23 1.46
N GLY A 278 -2.17 33.24 1.39
CA GLY A 278 -2.90 34.11 0.47
C GLY A 278 -4.36 33.76 0.28
N HIS A 279 -5.05 34.57 -0.54
CA HIS A 279 -6.50 34.53 -0.73
C HIS A 279 -6.96 33.61 -1.88
N GLN A 280 -6.05 33.00 -2.65
CA GLN A 280 -6.43 32.12 -3.76
C GLN A 280 -7.08 30.83 -3.27
N LEU A 281 -7.82 30.12 -4.13
CA LEU A 281 -8.57 28.90 -3.74
C LEU A 281 -7.66 27.71 -3.40
N ASN A 282 -6.39 27.75 -3.81
CA ASN A 282 -5.35 26.78 -3.47
C ASN A 282 -4.47 27.23 -2.28
N GLN A 283 -4.77 28.37 -1.67
CA GLN A 283 -4.05 28.98 -0.55
C GLN A 283 -4.94 29.07 0.69
N LEU A 284 -4.32 29.09 1.88
CA LEU A 284 -4.97 29.22 3.18
C LEU A 284 -4.14 30.18 4.03
N ALA A 285 -4.80 30.98 4.87
CA ALA A 285 -4.19 32.00 5.71
C ALA A 285 -4.60 31.79 7.19
N ARG A 286 -3.66 31.25 7.99
CA ARG A 286 -3.87 30.79 9.38
C ARG A 286 -5.12 29.91 9.56
N PRO A 287 -5.15 28.70 9.00
CA PRO A 287 -6.28 27.80 9.19
C PRO A 287 -6.33 27.30 10.65
N TYR A 288 -7.48 27.43 11.33
CA TYR A 288 -7.64 27.00 12.73
C TYR A 288 -8.58 25.80 12.92
N GLY A 289 -9.67 25.73 12.16
CA GLY A 289 -10.70 24.70 12.32
C GLY A 289 -10.72 23.71 11.14
N ILE A 290 -10.92 22.43 11.43
CA ILE A 290 -11.02 21.37 10.43
C ILE A 290 -12.22 20.44 10.70
N PHE A 291 -12.94 20.07 9.65
CA PHE A 291 -13.99 19.05 9.72
C PHE A 291 -13.93 18.14 8.49
N ILE A 292 -14.10 16.83 8.67
CA ILE A 292 -14.05 15.85 7.58
C ILE A 292 -15.42 15.18 7.45
N ASP A 293 -16.02 15.27 6.24
CA ASP A 293 -17.30 14.60 5.95
C ASP A 293 -17.14 13.10 5.63
N ASN A 294 -18.25 12.36 5.59
CA ASN A 294 -18.25 10.92 5.27
C ASN A 294 -17.72 10.60 3.85
N ASP A 295 -17.73 11.58 2.94
CA ASP A 295 -17.18 11.47 1.58
C ASP A 295 -15.68 11.82 1.53
N LYS A 296 -15.04 12.00 2.70
CA LYS A 296 -13.64 12.42 2.87
C LYS A 296 -13.33 13.79 2.28
N SER A 297 -14.31 14.68 2.21
CA SER A 297 -14.06 16.09 1.95
C SER A 297 -13.65 16.78 3.25
N ILE A 298 -12.63 17.62 3.16
CA ILE A 298 -12.06 18.37 4.27
C ILE A 298 -12.62 19.79 4.20
N TYR A 299 -13.21 20.27 5.27
CA TYR A 299 -13.69 21.63 5.43
C TYR A 299 -12.73 22.35 6.35
N ILE A 300 -12.14 23.43 5.85
CA ILE A 300 -11.10 24.17 6.54
C ILE A 300 -11.60 25.58 6.78
N VAL A 301 -11.45 26.02 8.03
CA VAL A 301 -11.74 27.38 8.43
C VAL A 301 -10.50 28.22 8.20
N ASP A 302 -10.58 29.13 7.25
CA ASP A 302 -9.51 29.98 6.79
C ASP A 302 -9.68 31.36 7.44
N PHE A 303 -9.04 31.52 8.61
CA PHE A 303 -9.34 32.58 9.57
C PHE A 303 -9.05 33.98 9.02
N LEU A 304 -7.84 34.22 8.47
CA LEU A 304 -7.48 35.55 7.97
C LEU A 304 -8.21 35.91 6.67
N ASN A 305 -8.69 34.89 5.94
CA ASN A 305 -9.41 35.08 4.69
C ASN A 305 -10.94 35.14 4.88
N ASP A 306 -11.43 35.18 6.13
CA ASP A 306 -12.85 35.29 6.47
C ASP A 306 -13.74 34.26 5.74
N ARG A 307 -13.28 33.01 5.60
CA ARG A 307 -13.97 32.01 4.77
C ARG A 307 -13.82 30.58 5.27
N ILE A 308 -14.70 29.73 4.76
CA ILE A 308 -14.65 28.28 4.94
C ILE A 308 -14.49 27.63 3.57
N VAL A 309 -13.45 26.83 3.45
CA VAL A 309 -13.03 26.21 2.20
C VAL A 309 -13.25 24.71 2.28
N LYS A 310 -14.09 24.16 1.40
CA LYS A 310 -14.23 22.71 1.17
C LYS A 310 -13.18 22.24 0.18
N TRP A 311 -12.32 21.36 0.65
CA TRP A 311 -11.29 20.69 -0.10
C TRP A 311 -11.68 19.22 -0.31
N LYS A 312 -11.68 18.73 -1.55
CA LYS A 312 -11.86 17.29 -1.81
C LYS A 312 -10.50 16.61 -1.72
N LEU A 313 -10.44 15.40 -1.17
CA LEU A 313 -9.21 14.62 -1.12
C LEU A 313 -8.61 14.49 -2.53
N ASN A 314 -7.34 14.87 -2.70
CA ASN A 314 -6.61 14.98 -3.99
C ASN A 314 -7.02 16.14 -4.92
N SER A 315 -7.75 17.15 -4.42
CA SER A 315 -7.94 18.42 -5.12
C SER A 315 -6.74 19.33 -4.88
N ASN A 316 -6.42 20.21 -5.83
CA ASN A 316 -5.39 21.26 -5.64
C ASN A 316 -6.00 22.62 -5.29
N THR A 317 -7.31 22.77 -5.43
CA THR A 317 -8.06 23.98 -5.10
C THR A 317 -9.24 23.61 -4.23
N GLY A 318 -9.53 24.42 -3.22
CA GLY A 318 -10.74 24.37 -2.45
C GLY A 318 -11.91 25.12 -3.10
N GLN A 319 -13.11 24.90 -2.56
CA GLN A 319 -14.32 25.62 -2.92
C GLN A 319 -14.82 26.37 -1.69
N ILE A 320 -15.05 27.68 -1.81
CA ILE A 320 -15.65 28.47 -0.73
C ILE A 320 -17.09 27.98 -0.50
N ILE A 321 -17.38 27.57 0.72
CA ILE A 321 -18.71 27.15 1.18
C ILE A 321 -19.42 28.28 1.89
N ALA A 322 -18.69 29.03 2.74
CA ALA A 322 -19.21 30.18 3.47
C ALA A 322 -18.13 31.27 3.59
N GLY A 323 -18.53 32.53 3.71
CA GLY A 323 -17.60 33.68 3.79
C GLY A 323 -17.03 34.17 2.45
N GLY A 324 -16.13 35.16 2.50
CA GLY A 324 -15.58 35.87 1.32
C GLY A 324 -16.48 36.98 0.75
N ASN A 325 -16.36 37.26 -0.57
CA ASN A 325 -17.06 38.37 -1.28
C ASN A 325 -18.57 38.15 -1.55
N ARG A 326 -19.23 37.18 -0.90
CA ARG A 326 -20.66 36.89 -1.11
C ARG A 326 -21.51 37.47 0.04
N ASN A 327 -22.78 37.75 -0.24
CA ASN A 327 -23.74 38.23 0.76
C ASN A 327 -23.77 37.28 1.97
N ASN A 328 -23.53 37.84 3.17
CA ASN A 328 -23.36 37.20 4.49
C ASN A 328 -21.90 36.90 4.90
N ARG A 329 -21.16 37.98 5.21
CA ARG A 329 -19.74 38.02 5.59
C ARG A 329 -19.47 37.37 6.96
N LEU A 330 -18.61 36.35 6.97
CA LEU A 330 -17.91 35.87 8.18
C LEU A 330 -16.80 36.86 8.54
N ASN A 331 -16.37 36.88 9.79
CA ASN A 331 -15.26 37.71 10.26
C ASN A 331 -14.41 36.88 11.22
N GLY A 332 -13.22 36.46 10.82
CA GLY A 332 -12.30 35.61 11.58
C GLY A 332 -12.95 34.34 12.12
N PRO A 333 -13.55 33.47 11.29
CA PRO A 333 -14.15 32.24 11.79
C PRO A 333 -13.09 31.32 12.41
N THR A 334 -13.40 30.63 13.50
CA THR A 334 -12.43 29.84 14.26
C THR A 334 -12.66 28.33 14.20
N ASN A 335 -13.92 27.87 14.11
CA ASN A 335 -14.28 26.45 14.15
C ASN A 335 -15.54 26.15 13.31
N ILE A 336 -15.67 24.90 12.86
CA ILE A 336 -16.79 24.38 12.07
C ILE A 336 -17.14 22.96 12.49
N ILE A 337 -18.44 22.68 12.62
CA ILE A 337 -18.97 21.33 12.85
C ILE A 337 -20.19 21.07 11.96
N PHE A 338 -20.52 19.79 11.74
CA PHE A 338 -21.69 19.39 10.96
C PHE A 338 -22.78 18.80 11.84
N ASP A 339 -23.95 19.43 11.80
CA ASP A 339 -25.17 18.95 12.43
C ASP A 339 -25.87 17.96 11.49
N LYS A 340 -25.80 16.67 11.85
CA LYS A 340 -26.38 15.56 11.08
C LYS A 340 -27.89 15.60 11.04
N GLU A 341 -28.56 16.04 12.11
CA GLU A 341 -30.01 16.03 12.21
C GLU A 341 -30.62 17.06 11.25
N ASN A 342 -30.01 18.25 11.20
CA ASN A 342 -30.50 19.36 10.39
C ASN A 342 -29.82 19.47 9.02
N SER A 343 -28.85 18.59 8.71
CA SER A 343 -28.03 18.62 7.50
C SER A 343 -27.43 20.02 7.24
N SER A 344 -26.81 20.61 8.26
CA SER A 344 -26.32 22.00 8.24
C SER A 344 -24.97 22.14 8.94
N PHE A 345 -24.19 23.16 8.55
CA PHE A 345 -22.94 23.50 9.23
C PHE A 345 -23.20 24.48 10.36
N ILE A 346 -22.55 24.28 11.50
CA ILE A 346 -22.48 25.27 12.58
C ILE A 346 -21.08 25.85 12.60
N ILE A 347 -20.99 27.17 12.57
CA ILE A 347 -19.75 27.93 12.39
C ILE A 347 -19.59 28.90 13.54
N SER A 348 -18.39 28.94 14.12
CA SER A 348 -18.00 30.01 15.03
C SER A 348 -17.53 31.21 14.22
N ASP A 349 -18.19 32.34 14.39
CA ASP A 349 -17.89 33.60 13.72
C ASP A 349 -17.37 34.59 14.77
N TYR A 350 -16.13 34.36 15.20
CA TYR A 350 -15.49 34.99 16.35
C TYR A 350 -15.45 36.52 16.23
N GLY A 351 -15.03 37.06 15.09
CA GLY A 351 -14.96 38.51 14.86
C GLY A 351 -16.32 39.21 14.89
N ASN A 352 -17.42 38.47 14.65
CA ASN A 352 -18.79 38.98 14.78
C ASN A 352 -19.46 38.58 16.12
N LYS A 353 -18.71 37.97 17.06
CA LYS A 353 -19.19 37.51 18.37
C LYS A 353 -20.46 36.66 18.33
N ARG A 354 -20.55 35.70 17.40
CA ARG A 354 -21.74 34.87 17.20
C ARG A 354 -21.42 33.45 16.75
N VAL A 355 -22.39 32.54 16.94
CA VAL A 355 -22.40 31.20 16.36
C VAL A 355 -23.56 31.10 15.39
N ILE A 356 -23.28 30.70 14.14
CA ILE A 356 -24.27 30.66 13.07
C ILE A 356 -24.48 29.24 12.55
N ARG A 357 -25.68 28.97 12.04
CA ARG A 357 -26.02 27.79 11.26
C ARG A 357 -26.11 28.16 9.78
N HIS A 358 -25.45 27.39 8.93
CA HIS A 358 -25.36 27.56 7.48
C HIS A 358 -25.87 26.31 6.76
N PHE A 359 -26.89 26.46 5.91
CA PHE A 359 -27.51 25.37 5.16
C PHE A 359 -26.92 25.26 3.73
N ASP A 360 -26.80 24.04 3.19
CA ASP A 360 -26.13 23.77 1.90
C ASP A 360 -26.77 24.48 0.69
N LYS A 361 -26.00 24.58 -0.41
CA LYS A 361 -26.03 25.43 -1.63
C LYS A 361 -27.36 25.86 -2.26
N ASN A 362 -28.51 25.31 -1.87
CA ASN A 362 -29.81 25.66 -2.45
C ASN A 362 -30.67 26.58 -1.56
N ARG A 363 -30.23 26.92 -0.34
CA ARG A 363 -30.93 27.88 0.54
C ARG A 363 -29.94 28.90 1.09
N THR A 364 -30.05 30.16 0.67
CA THR A 364 -29.20 31.29 1.10
C THR A 364 -29.48 31.78 2.53
N ASN A 365 -30.14 31.00 3.38
CA ASN A 365 -30.54 31.44 4.71
C ASN A 365 -29.49 31.01 5.75
N GLN A 366 -28.86 31.98 6.40
CA GLN A 366 -28.09 31.78 7.62
C GLN A 366 -29.01 32.02 8.83
N GLN A 367 -28.84 31.23 9.89
CA GLN A 367 -29.57 31.41 11.15
C GLN A 367 -28.55 31.67 12.27
N ILE A 368 -28.70 32.77 13.01
CA ILE A 368 -27.90 33.01 14.20
C ILE A 368 -28.43 32.10 15.32
N LEU A 369 -27.58 31.22 15.84
CA LEU A 369 -27.92 30.32 16.95
C LEU A 369 -27.64 31.00 18.30
N ILE A 370 -26.49 31.64 18.42
CA ILE A 370 -26.03 32.30 19.64
C ILE A 370 -25.42 33.65 19.25
N SER A 371 -25.79 34.72 19.97
CA SER A 371 -25.22 36.06 19.83
C SER A 371 -24.46 36.48 21.09
N ASN A 372 -23.57 37.45 20.96
CA ASN A 372 -22.74 38.00 22.05
C ASN A 372 -21.88 36.94 22.76
N ILE A 373 -21.23 36.07 21.97
CA ILE A 373 -20.34 35.04 22.46
C ILE A 373 -19.02 35.05 21.67
N ASN A 374 -17.89 35.10 22.37
CA ASN A 374 -16.56 35.00 21.78
C ASN A 374 -16.15 33.53 21.67
N CYS A 375 -16.79 32.85 20.72
CA CYS A 375 -16.63 31.42 20.55
C CYS A 375 -15.30 31.07 19.86
N TRP A 376 -14.53 30.18 20.47
CA TRP A 376 -13.34 29.60 19.83
C TRP A 376 -13.53 28.12 19.51
N GLY A 377 -14.06 27.34 20.46
CA GLY A 377 -14.34 25.92 20.32
C GLY A 377 -15.84 25.62 20.19
N LEU A 378 -16.19 24.68 19.31
CA LEU A 378 -17.56 24.19 19.10
C LEU A 378 -17.57 22.66 19.04
N THR A 379 -18.54 22.02 19.70
CA THR A 379 -18.81 20.59 19.53
C THR A 379 -20.27 20.25 19.84
N ILE A 380 -20.78 19.13 19.33
CA ILE A 380 -22.14 18.63 19.58
C ILE A 380 -22.06 17.21 20.15
N ASP A 381 -22.82 16.94 21.21
CA ASP A 381 -22.92 15.60 21.78
C ASP A 381 -23.92 14.70 21.02
N LYS A 382 -23.97 13.41 21.37
CA LYS A 382 -24.90 12.45 20.75
C LYS A 382 -26.39 12.72 21.00
N ASN A 383 -26.71 13.63 21.93
CA ASN A 383 -28.08 14.02 22.25
C ASN A 383 -28.47 15.36 21.57
N GLY A 384 -27.60 15.94 20.75
CA GLY A 384 -27.84 17.19 20.04
C GLY A 384 -27.60 18.46 20.87
N PHE A 385 -26.93 18.39 22.02
CA PHE A 385 -26.53 19.58 22.77
C PHE A 385 -25.28 20.21 22.17
N LEU A 386 -25.33 21.53 21.95
CA LEU A 386 -24.23 22.32 21.43
C LEU A 386 -23.38 22.86 22.59
N TYR A 387 -22.10 22.54 22.60
CA TYR A 387 -21.12 23.04 23.57
C TYR A 387 -20.25 24.11 22.92
N VAL A 388 -20.01 25.19 23.65
CA VAL A 388 -19.26 26.36 23.16
C VAL A 388 -18.25 26.81 24.23
N SER A 389 -17.00 27.03 23.82
CA SER A 389 -16.02 27.72 24.68
C SER A 389 -16.06 29.21 24.41
N ASP A 390 -16.32 30.01 25.45
CA ASP A 390 -16.20 31.46 25.42
C ASP A 390 -14.81 31.83 25.93
N CYS A 391 -13.93 32.26 25.03
CA CYS A 391 -12.55 32.57 25.38
C CYS A 391 -12.40 33.92 26.09
N GLU A 392 -13.38 34.82 25.97
CA GLU A 392 -13.39 36.11 26.69
C GLU A 392 -13.83 35.90 28.15
N LYS A 393 -14.85 35.04 28.37
CA LYS A 393 -15.36 34.74 29.71
C LYS A 393 -14.66 33.57 30.42
N ASN A 394 -13.77 32.87 29.71
CA ASN A 394 -13.03 31.71 30.23
C ASN A 394 -13.96 30.61 30.77
N GLU A 395 -15.01 30.29 30.00
CA GLU A 395 -16.02 29.30 30.39
C GLU A 395 -16.45 28.44 29.20
N VAL A 396 -16.99 27.25 29.50
CA VAL A 396 -17.63 26.37 28.54
C VAL A 396 -19.08 26.20 28.91
N ARG A 397 -19.97 26.47 27.95
CA ARG A 397 -21.41 26.39 28.12
C ARG A 397 -22.04 25.41 27.14
N ARG A 398 -23.22 24.90 27.50
CA ARG A 398 -24.03 23.98 26.69
C ARG A 398 -25.42 24.54 26.42
N TRP A 399 -25.94 24.36 25.20
CA TRP A 399 -27.29 24.75 24.77
C TRP A 399 -28.04 23.56 24.21
N LYS A 400 -29.34 23.46 24.51
CA LYS A 400 -30.27 22.61 23.75
C LYS A 400 -30.82 23.37 22.56
N GLN A 401 -31.27 22.66 21.52
CA GLN A 401 -31.91 23.28 20.36
C GLN A 401 -33.13 24.12 20.79
N GLY A 402 -33.08 25.42 20.51
CA GLY A 402 -34.13 26.39 20.85
C GLY A 402 -33.92 27.17 22.15
N ASP A 403 -32.91 26.82 22.96
CA ASP A 403 -32.61 27.53 24.20
C ASP A 403 -32.03 28.93 23.94
N LYS A 404 -32.49 29.92 24.70
CA LYS A 404 -31.96 31.29 24.64
C LYS A 404 -30.77 31.54 25.57
N ARG A 405 -30.51 30.65 26.52
CA ARG A 405 -29.42 30.76 27.53
C ARG A 405 -28.73 29.41 27.70
N GLY A 406 -27.41 29.42 27.70
CA GLY A 406 -26.60 28.20 27.86
C GLY A 406 -26.29 27.92 29.33
N GLU A 407 -26.31 26.65 29.68
CA GLU A 407 -25.92 26.10 30.97
C GLU A 407 -24.39 26.11 31.10
N LEU A 408 -23.86 26.53 32.25
CA LEU A 408 -22.41 26.52 32.52
C LEU A 408 -21.97 25.09 32.87
N ILE A 409 -20.97 24.56 32.14
CA ILE A 409 -20.48 23.19 32.31
C ILE A 409 -19.06 23.15 32.89
N ALA A 410 -18.18 24.07 32.47
CA ALA A 410 -16.82 24.15 32.99
C ALA A 410 -16.31 25.60 33.03
N GLY A 411 -15.42 25.90 33.97
CA GLY A 411 -14.93 27.26 34.20
C GLY A 411 -15.99 28.15 34.87
N GLY A 412 -15.96 29.45 34.55
CA GLY A 412 -16.93 30.43 35.07
C GLY A 412 -16.64 31.00 36.46
N ASN A 413 -15.52 30.59 37.09
CA ASN A 413 -15.06 31.13 38.38
C ASN A 413 -13.95 32.19 38.23
N GLY A 414 -13.97 32.93 37.12
CA GLY A 414 -12.92 33.88 36.75
C GLY A 414 -11.74 33.23 36.02
N GLN A 415 -10.87 34.08 35.46
CA GLN A 415 -9.65 33.68 34.79
C GLN A 415 -8.61 33.21 35.81
N GLY A 416 -8.01 32.04 35.59
CA GLY A 416 -6.92 31.56 36.43
C GLY A 416 -6.57 30.10 36.20
N SER A 417 -5.65 29.58 37.01
CA SER A 417 -5.07 28.24 36.87
C SER A 417 -5.59 27.23 37.90
N HIS A 418 -6.57 27.61 38.74
CA HIS A 418 -7.22 26.64 39.65
C HIS A 418 -8.00 25.58 38.86
N LEU A 419 -8.33 24.45 39.51
CA LEU A 419 -9.00 23.32 38.86
C LEU A 419 -10.44 23.62 38.44
N ASN A 420 -11.05 24.67 38.96
CA ASN A 420 -12.38 25.17 38.60
C ASN A 420 -12.36 26.42 37.70
N GLN A 421 -11.18 26.80 37.20
CA GLN A 421 -10.94 27.97 36.36
C GLN A 421 -10.29 27.57 35.03
N LEU A 422 -10.44 28.44 34.03
CA LEU A 422 -9.83 28.31 32.72
C LEU A 422 -9.16 29.64 32.35
N TYR A 423 -8.25 29.60 31.38
CA TYR A 423 -7.67 30.78 30.75
C TYR A 423 -7.53 30.56 29.23
N PHE A 424 -8.40 31.25 28.49
CA PHE A 424 -8.50 31.22 27.04
C PHE A 424 -8.75 29.80 26.50
N PRO A 425 -9.90 29.18 26.83
CA PRO A 425 -10.24 27.84 26.34
C PRO A 425 -10.51 27.84 24.84
N THR A 426 -9.64 27.18 24.06
CA THR A 426 -9.70 27.21 22.60
C THR A 426 -10.50 26.05 21.99
N PHE A 427 -10.47 24.86 22.58
CA PHE A 427 -11.13 23.69 21.98
C PHE A 427 -11.79 22.80 23.03
N ILE A 428 -12.84 22.10 22.60
CA ILE A 428 -13.62 21.17 23.43
C ILE A 428 -13.78 19.85 22.68
N PHE A 429 -13.41 18.77 23.34
CA PHE A 429 -13.71 17.40 22.92
C PHE A 429 -14.60 16.72 23.97
N ILE A 430 -15.55 15.88 23.54
CA ILE A 430 -16.45 15.15 24.43
C ILE A 430 -16.29 13.66 24.14
N ASP A 431 -15.99 12.87 25.19
CA ASP A 431 -15.89 11.41 25.08
C ASP A 431 -17.26 10.70 25.17
N GLU A 432 -17.26 9.38 25.01
CA GLU A 432 -18.50 8.58 25.01
C GLU A 432 -19.26 8.63 26.35
N ASP A 433 -18.55 8.93 27.44
CA ASP A 433 -19.04 9.07 28.82
C ASP A 433 -19.50 10.51 29.15
N TYR A 434 -19.49 11.40 28.15
CA TYR A 434 -19.81 12.83 28.28
C TYR A 434 -18.82 13.61 29.18
N SER A 435 -17.59 13.14 29.33
CA SER A 435 -16.53 13.95 29.93
C SER A 435 -16.00 14.96 28.90
N LEU A 436 -15.80 16.20 29.34
CA LEU A 436 -15.29 17.29 28.52
C LEU A 436 -13.77 17.40 28.66
N TYR A 437 -13.06 17.40 27.54
CA TYR A 437 -11.64 17.73 27.46
C TYR A 437 -11.51 19.13 26.87
N ILE A 438 -10.84 20.02 27.60
CA ILE A 438 -10.74 21.43 27.27
C ILE A 438 -9.27 21.80 27.13
N SER A 439 -8.91 22.37 25.98
CA SER A 439 -7.60 22.98 25.76
C SER A 439 -7.54 24.33 26.47
N ASP A 440 -6.92 24.37 27.65
CA ASP A 440 -6.74 25.56 28.48
C ASP A 440 -5.43 26.25 28.07
N SER A 441 -5.49 26.93 26.93
CA SER A 441 -4.32 27.28 26.13
C SER A 441 -3.34 28.21 26.81
N TRP A 442 -3.81 29.19 27.58
CA TRP A 442 -2.94 30.16 28.25
C TRP A 442 -2.44 29.67 29.61
N ASN A 443 -3.07 28.65 30.18
CA ASN A 443 -2.50 27.89 31.31
C ASN A 443 -1.60 26.72 30.85
N HIS A 444 -1.41 26.56 29.53
CA HIS A 444 -0.57 25.53 28.92
C HIS A 444 -0.90 24.11 29.41
N ARG A 445 -2.19 23.79 29.45
CA ARG A 445 -2.69 22.50 29.94
C ARG A 445 -3.93 22.07 29.19
N VAL A 446 -4.27 20.80 29.34
CA VAL A 446 -5.53 20.20 28.89
C VAL A 446 -6.22 19.63 30.12
N MET A 447 -7.50 19.94 30.26
CA MET A 447 -8.28 19.60 31.44
C MET A 447 -9.46 18.69 31.08
N LYS A 448 -9.69 17.65 31.88
CA LYS A 448 -10.85 16.75 31.80
C LYS A 448 -11.86 17.10 32.90
N TRP A 449 -13.08 17.47 32.51
CA TRP A 449 -14.23 17.61 33.39
C TRP A 449 -15.14 16.40 33.22
N LYS A 450 -15.32 15.62 34.29
CA LYS A 450 -16.33 14.57 34.30
C LYS A 450 -17.73 15.20 34.31
N LYS A 451 -18.72 14.45 33.83
CA LYS A 451 -20.12 14.87 33.86
C LYS A 451 -20.50 15.33 35.28
N ASP A 452 -21.08 16.52 35.37
CA ASP A 452 -21.55 17.16 36.61
C ASP A 452 -20.44 17.50 37.65
N ALA A 453 -19.16 17.39 37.28
CA ALA A 453 -18.04 17.76 38.14
C ALA A 453 -17.91 19.29 38.27
N LYS A 454 -17.65 19.76 39.48
CA LYS A 454 -17.42 21.21 39.76
C LYS A 454 -16.01 21.66 39.42
N GLU A 455 -15.05 20.74 39.40
CA GLU A 455 -13.64 20.98 39.11
C GLU A 455 -13.14 19.97 38.08
N GLY A 456 -12.16 20.38 37.30
CA GLY A 456 -11.51 19.55 36.29
C GLY A 456 -10.24 18.91 36.80
N ILE A 457 -9.73 17.99 36.00
CA ILE A 457 -8.50 17.24 36.27
C ILE A 457 -7.51 17.58 35.16
N VAL A 458 -6.27 17.96 35.50
CA VAL A 458 -5.22 18.14 34.50
C VAL A 458 -4.87 16.77 33.92
N VAL A 459 -5.08 16.61 32.62
CA VAL A 459 -4.78 15.36 31.89
C VAL A 459 -3.69 15.54 30.85
N ALA A 460 -3.39 16.78 30.46
CA ALA A 460 -2.13 17.11 29.80
C ALA A 460 -1.53 18.46 30.20
N GLY A 461 -0.21 18.60 30.10
CA GLY A 461 0.57 19.77 30.53
C GLY A 461 0.47 20.08 32.02
N GLY A 462 0.37 21.38 32.36
CA GLY A 462 0.17 21.85 33.73
C GLY A 462 1.44 22.03 34.57
N ASN A 463 2.61 21.71 34.03
CA ASN A 463 3.93 21.90 34.69
C ASN A 463 4.63 23.20 34.24
N GLY A 464 3.84 24.25 33.95
CA GLY A 464 4.31 25.50 33.37
C GLY A 464 4.58 25.43 31.86
N GLN A 465 4.86 26.60 31.29
CA GLN A 465 5.22 26.76 29.88
C GLN A 465 6.60 26.16 29.59
N GLY A 466 6.73 25.38 28.52
CA GLY A 466 8.03 24.87 28.08
C GLY A 466 7.93 23.81 27.00
N ASN A 467 9.08 23.30 26.57
CA ASN A 467 9.22 22.31 25.49
C ASN A 467 9.60 20.90 25.97
N SER A 468 9.68 20.67 27.28
CA SER A 468 9.91 19.34 27.83
C SER A 468 8.71 18.41 27.57
N LEU A 469 8.89 17.11 27.73
CA LEU A 469 7.79 16.13 27.55
C LEU A 469 6.67 16.30 28.59
N LYS A 470 6.92 17.00 29.70
CA LYS A 470 5.97 17.25 30.79
C LYS A 470 5.21 18.57 30.66
N GLN A 471 5.59 19.39 29.68
CA GLN A 471 5.13 20.75 29.49
C GLN A 471 4.48 20.91 28.13
N LEU A 472 3.56 21.86 28.03
CA LEU A 472 2.98 22.32 26.77
C LEU A 472 3.31 23.80 26.61
N TYR A 473 3.20 24.30 25.39
CA TYR A 473 3.25 25.71 25.08
C TYR A 473 2.13 26.08 24.11
N HIS A 474 1.04 26.59 24.71
CA HIS A 474 -0.20 26.97 24.04
C HIS A 474 -0.88 25.83 23.27
N PRO A 475 -1.39 24.81 23.99
CA PRO A 475 -2.14 23.73 23.36
C PRO A 475 -3.43 24.28 22.76
N HIS A 476 -3.70 24.01 21.49
CA HIS A 476 -4.85 24.61 20.80
C HIS A 476 -5.97 23.61 20.54
N GLU A 477 -5.65 22.34 20.25
CA GLU A 477 -6.64 21.30 19.97
C GLU A 477 -6.31 20.03 20.75
N VAL A 478 -7.35 19.34 21.20
CA VAL A 478 -7.27 18.07 21.91
C VAL A 478 -8.27 17.11 21.29
N ILE A 479 -7.83 15.88 21.02
CA ILE A 479 -8.70 14.76 20.69
C ILE A 479 -8.34 13.56 21.57
N VAL A 480 -9.34 12.75 21.89
CA VAL A 480 -9.15 11.51 22.64
C VAL A 480 -9.60 10.36 21.75
N ASP A 481 -8.74 9.35 21.58
CA ASP A 481 -9.10 8.17 20.82
C ASP A 481 -10.00 7.21 21.63
N HIS A 482 -10.47 6.14 20.99
CA HIS A 482 -11.32 5.13 21.64
C HIS A 482 -10.58 4.27 22.69
N LEU A 483 -9.25 4.41 22.81
CA LEU A 483 -8.42 3.79 23.85
C LEU A 483 -8.19 4.71 25.05
N GLY A 484 -8.66 5.97 24.99
CA GLY A 484 -8.41 6.97 26.02
C GLY A 484 -7.07 7.70 25.89
N GLN A 485 -6.35 7.52 24.78
CA GLN A 485 -5.10 8.25 24.52
C GLN A 485 -5.43 9.68 24.07
N ILE A 486 -4.79 10.64 24.72
CA ILE A 486 -5.02 12.06 24.54
C ILE A 486 -3.97 12.60 23.59
N TYR A 487 -4.40 13.11 22.44
CA TYR A 487 -3.54 13.78 21.47
C TYR A 487 -3.73 15.28 21.57
N VAL A 488 -2.63 16.00 21.76
CA VAL A 488 -2.62 17.45 21.99
C VAL A 488 -1.76 18.11 20.92
N ALA A 489 -2.34 19.10 20.25
CA ALA A 489 -1.60 19.99 19.36
C ALA A 489 -0.86 21.06 20.19
N ASP A 490 0.44 20.86 20.39
CA ASP A 490 1.31 21.75 21.15
C ASP A 490 1.94 22.80 20.23
N CYS A 491 1.14 23.84 19.93
CA CYS A 491 1.32 24.69 18.76
C CYS A 491 2.63 25.47 18.73
N GLN A 492 3.07 26.06 19.85
CA GLN A 492 4.32 26.84 19.88
C GLN A 492 5.57 25.98 19.99
N ASN A 493 5.41 24.69 20.30
CA ASN A 493 6.51 23.72 20.27
C ASN A 493 6.53 22.91 18.97
N HIS A 494 5.65 23.22 18.01
CA HIS A 494 5.60 22.59 16.69
C HIS A 494 5.56 21.06 16.74
N ARG A 495 4.69 20.51 17.60
CA ARG A 495 4.59 19.06 17.82
C ARG A 495 3.17 18.64 18.16
N ILE A 496 2.87 17.38 17.86
CA ILE A 496 1.70 16.67 18.38
C ILE A 496 2.19 15.73 19.47
N MET A 497 1.64 15.86 20.67
CA MET A 497 1.97 15.00 21.80
C MET A 497 0.83 14.04 22.11
N ARG A 498 1.18 12.78 22.42
CA ARG A 498 0.27 11.79 22.98
C ARG A 498 0.54 11.60 24.47
N TRP A 499 -0.52 11.61 25.27
CA TRP A 499 -0.50 11.33 26.70
C TRP A 499 -1.50 10.20 26.98
N CYS A 500 -1.11 9.16 27.72
CA CYS A 500 -2.06 8.18 28.21
C CYS A 500 -2.66 8.63 29.55
N GLU A 501 -3.84 8.11 29.90
CA GLU A 501 -4.49 8.46 31.16
C GLU A 501 -3.61 8.06 32.37
N GLY A 502 -3.19 9.05 33.16
CA GLY A 502 -2.31 8.87 34.32
C GLY A 502 -0.81 9.09 34.06
N ASP A 503 -0.40 9.31 32.79
CA ASP A 503 1.00 9.61 32.46
C ASP A 503 1.47 10.95 33.06
N LYS A 504 2.71 10.99 33.53
CA LYS A 504 3.36 12.23 34.02
C LYS A 504 4.08 13.01 32.92
N GLU A 505 4.27 12.41 31.75
CA GLU A 505 4.95 13.00 30.60
C GLU A 505 4.36 12.46 29.29
N GLY A 506 4.38 13.31 28.25
CA GLY A 506 3.93 12.96 26.92
C GLY A 506 4.98 12.27 26.07
N GLU A 507 4.51 11.73 24.96
CA GLU A 507 5.34 11.26 23.85
C GLU A 507 5.07 12.07 22.59
N ILE A 508 6.14 12.42 21.87
CA ILE A 508 6.02 13.12 20.58
C ILE A 508 5.56 12.11 19.51
N VAL A 509 4.38 12.36 18.95
CA VAL A 509 3.77 11.57 17.88
C VAL A 509 4.20 12.06 16.51
N ALA A 510 4.21 13.38 16.32
CA ALA A 510 4.60 14.02 15.07
C ALA A 510 5.22 15.40 15.35
N GLY A 511 6.14 15.83 14.50
CA GLY A 511 6.90 17.08 14.70
C GLY A 511 7.96 16.98 15.79
N GLY A 512 8.34 18.11 16.39
CA GLY A 512 9.37 18.18 17.43
C GLY A 512 10.82 18.21 16.94
N ASN A 513 11.06 18.23 15.63
CA ASN A 513 12.40 18.37 15.01
C ASN A 513 12.69 19.80 14.52
N GLY A 514 12.10 20.80 15.17
CA GLY A 514 12.21 22.22 14.81
C GLY A 514 11.16 22.70 13.80
N GLN A 515 11.11 24.02 13.61
CA GLN A 515 10.30 24.69 12.59
C GLN A 515 10.80 24.29 11.18
N GLY A 516 10.04 23.51 10.41
CA GLY A 516 10.26 23.38 8.97
C GLY A 516 9.12 22.68 8.23
N ASN A 517 9.29 22.56 6.91
CA ASN A 517 8.29 22.02 5.99
C ASN A 517 8.62 20.59 5.54
N GLN A 518 9.63 20.00 6.17
CA GLN A 518 10.00 18.60 5.97
C GLN A 518 8.93 17.67 6.57
N PRO A 519 8.78 16.43 6.08
CA PRO A 519 7.77 15.49 6.58
C PRO A 519 7.82 15.22 8.10
N ASN A 520 8.98 15.43 8.72
CA ASN A 520 9.23 15.24 10.16
C ASN A 520 9.38 16.53 10.96
N GLN A 521 9.12 17.68 10.34
CA GLN A 521 9.12 19.00 10.97
C GLN A 521 7.73 19.59 10.84
N LEU A 522 7.35 20.42 11.81
CA LEU A 522 6.13 21.21 11.72
C LEU A 522 6.55 22.68 11.80
N ASN A 523 6.08 23.46 10.85
CA ASN A 523 6.17 24.90 10.75
C ASN A 523 5.02 25.29 9.85
N ASP A 524 4.51 26.52 9.90
CA ASP A 524 3.56 26.99 8.89
C ASP A 524 4.01 26.53 7.46
N PRO A 525 3.37 25.52 6.81
CA PRO A 525 4.11 24.62 5.92
C PRO A 525 4.14 25.03 4.43
N THR A 526 5.33 25.02 3.77
CA THR A 526 5.55 25.08 2.28
C THR A 526 6.84 24.37 1.76
N ASP A 527 6.73 23.51 0.73
CA ASP A 527 7.77 22.57 0.25
C ASP A 527 9.01 23.16 -0.47
N ASN A 528 10.10 22.36 -0.55
CA ASN A 528 11.32 22.58 -1.38
C ASN A 528 11.14 22.12 -2.86
N ASN A 529 10.03 22.47 -3.50
CA ASN A 529 9.78 22.13 -4.90
C ASN A 529 10.32 23.21 -5.83
N ILE A 530 10.97 22.80 -6.92
CA ILE A 530 11.35 23.72 -7.99
C ILE A 530 10.23 23.74 -9.02
N VAL A 531 9.66 24.93 -9.26
CA VAL A 531 8.65 25.13 -10.29
C VAL A 531 9.29 25.84 -11.48
N LEU A 532 9.17 25.22 -12.66
CA LEU A 532 9.60 25.76 -13.94
C LEU A 532 8.38 26.23 -14.75
N GLU A 533 8.41 27.47 -15.22
CA GLU A 533 7.37 28.05 -16.08
C GLU A 533 7.73 27.90 -17.57
N LEU A 534 6.80 27.34 -18.36
CA LEU A 534 6.97 27.10 -19.80
C LEU A 534 6.92 28.38 -20.66
N SER A 535 6.44 29.50 -20.12
CA SER A 535 6.28 30.77 -20.83
C SER A 535 7.52 31.67 -20.82
N THR A 536 8.65 31.18 -20.32
CA THR A 536 9.89 31.95 -20.17
C THR A 536 10.80 31.81 -21.39
N THR A 537 11.55 32.86 -21.73
CA THR A 537 12.52 32.85 -22.84
C THR A 537 13.68 31.88 -22.61
N ASP A 538 14.03 31.62 -21.35
CA ASP A 538 15.11 30.71 -20.93
C ASP A 538 14.59 29.30 -20.56
N TYR A 539 13.38 28.95 -21.01
CA TYR A 539 12.74 27.68 -20.70
C TYR A 539 13.61 26.47 -21.08
N GLU A 540 14.11 26.42 -22.32
CA GLU A 540 14.90 25.26 -22.81
C GLU A 540 16.14 25.06 -21.95
N ARG A 541 16.88 26.14 -21.68
CA ARG A 541 18.08 26.10 -20.82
C ARG A 541 17.77 25.66 -19.39
N SER A 542 16.67 26.17 -18.82
CA SER A 542 16.26 25.85 -17.45
C SER A 542 15.76 24.41 -17.33
N GLN A 543 15.06 23.93 -18.36
CA GLN A 543 14.57 22.56 -18.45
C GLN A 543 15.74 21.57 -18.55
N ASP A 544 16.69 21.81 -19.46
CA ASP A 544 17.86 20.95 -19.65
C ASP A 544 18.68 20.84 -18.37
N PHE A 545 18.85 21.95 -17.67
CA PHE A 545 19.55 21.98 -16.39
C PHE A 545 18.80 21.21 -15.30
N LEU A 546 17.51 21.51 -15.07
CA LEU A 546 16.69 20.82 -14.06
C LEU A 546 16.54 19.33 -14.33
N PHE A 547 16.52 18.95 -15.61
CA PHE A 547 16.45 17.55 -16.01
C PHE A 547 17.68 16.74 -15.58
N VAL A 548 18.84 17.39 -15.44
CA VAL A 548 20.07 16.74 -14.95
C VAL A 548 20.12 16.71 -13.43
N ILE A 549 19.69 17.77 -12.74
CA ILE A 549 19.89 17.91 -11.29
C ILE A 549 18.71 17.45 -10.43
N ALA A 550 17.51 17.35 -11.00
CA ALA A 550 16.26 17.12 -10.27
C ALA A 550 15.38 16.06 -10.96
N GLU A 551 14.49 15.43 -10.20
CA GLU A 551 13.53 14.48 -10.73
C GLU A 551 12.19 15.18 -11.02
N PRO A 552 11.58 14.95 -12.19
CA PRO A 552 10.28 15.53 -12.50
C PRO A 552 9.18 14.86 -11.67
N THR A 553 8.39 15.65 -10.95
CA THR A 553 7.23 15.16 -10.18
C THR A 553 5.93 15.36 -10.95
N ARG A 554 5.76 16.53 -11.60
CA ARG A 554 4.60 16.82 -12.45
C ARG A 554 4.97 17.63 -13.68
N ARG A 555 4.32 17.33 -14.81
CA ARG A 555 4.45 18.09 -16.05
C ARG A 555 3.07 18.53 -16.54
N SER A 556 2.67 19.74 -16.18
CA SER A 556 1.46 20.37 -16.70
C SER A 556 1.75 21.17 -17.96
N GLU A 557 0.70 21.61 -18.67
CA GLU A 557 0.83 22.36 -19.92
C GLU A 557 1.45 23.76 -19.75
N HIS A 558 1.52 24.29 -18.52
CA HIS A 558 2.00 25.65 -18.22
C HIS A 558 3.16 25.68 -17.22
N THR A 559 3.22 24.70 -16.31
CA THR A 559 4.28 24.57 -15.30
C THR A 559 4.77 23.14 -15.15
N HIS A 560 6.07 22.98 -14.94
CA HIS A 560 6.71 21.72 -14.59
C HIS A 560 7.22 21.79 -13.14
N GLU A 561 6.93 20.77 -12.34
CA GLU A 561 7.39 20.63 -10.96
C GLU A 561 8.53 19.60 -10.92
N TYR A 562 9.61 19.95 -10.22
CA TYR A 562 10.81 19.13 -10.03
C TYR A 562 11.16 19.05 -8.54
N GLU A 563 11.70 17.89 -8.14
CA GLU A 563 12.18 17.61 -6.79
C GLU A 563 13.69 17.32 -6.80
N LEU A 564 14.44 17.99 -5.92
CA LEU A 564 15.85 17.69 -5.69
C LEU A 564 15.97 16.54 -4.70
N THR A 565 16.55 15.42 -5.13
CA THR A 565 16.81 14.26 -4.27
C THR A 565 18.30 13.98 -4.17
N LEU A 566 18.71 13.24 -3.14
CA LEU A 566 20.11 12.79 -2.98
C LEU A 566 20.60 12.08 -4.27
N ASN A 567 19.76 11.22 -4.85
CA ASN A 567 20.12 10.43 -6.03
C ASN A 567 20.22 11.31 -7.29
N SER A 568 19.38 12.34 -7.43
CA SER A 568 19.44 13.24 -8.59
C SER A 568 20.70 14.11 -8.55
N ILE A 569 21.08 14.63 -7.39
CA ILE A 569 22.33 15.39 -7.21
C ILE A 569 23.56 14.50 -7.48
N HIS A 570 23.54 13.25 -7.02
CA HIS A 570 24.60 12.29 -7.32
C HIS A 570 24.70 11.97 -8.82
N SER A 571 23.57 11.89 -9.51
CA SER A 571 23.51 11.68 -10.97
C SER A 571 23.99 12.92 -11.75
N ALA A 572 23.77 14.12 -11.23
CA ALA A 572 24.29 15.35 -11.81
C ALA A 572 25.82 15.44 -11.72
N MET A 573 26.38 15.21 -10.53
CA MET A 573 27.83 15.23 -10.33
C MET A 573 28.55 14.19 -11.20
N PHE A 574 27.94 13.03 -11.33
CA PHE A 574 28.39 11.99 -12.23
C PHE A 574 28.51 12.44 -13.67
N SER A 575 27.54 13.25 -14.14
CA SER A 575 27.48 13.79 -15.50
C SER A 575 28.57 14.85 -15.75
N GLY A 576 29.38 15.16 -14.73
CA GLY A 576 30.50 16.09 -14.80
C GLY A 576 30.21 17.46 -14.17
N LEU A 577 28.99 17.70 -13.68
CA LEU A 577 28.62 18.97 -13.06
C LEU A 577 29.28 19.13 -11.68
N GLN A 578 30.02 20.22 -11.50
CA GLN A 578 30.59 20.54 -10.19
C GLN A 578 29.53 21.16 -9.29
N THR A 579 29.66 20.97 -7.98
CA THR A 579 28.77 21.54 -6.97
C THR A 579 28.62 23.06 -7.08
N GLN A 580 29.73 23.75 -7.39
CA GLN A 580 29.75 25.19 -7.56
C GLN A 580 28.99 25.65 -8.80
N ASP A 581 29.10 24.91 -9.92
CA ASP A 581 28.36 25.20 -11.15
C ASP A 581 26.86 24.97 -10.93
N MET A 582 26.47 23.89 -10.25
CA MET A 582 25.05 23.63 -9.92
C MET A 582 24.45 24.76 -9.09
N ILE A 583 25.16 25.25 -8.06
CA ILE A 583 24.68 26.35 -7.23
C ILE A 583 24.60 27.65 -8.02
N ARG A 584 25.63 27.97 -8.82
CA ARG A 584 25.67 29.18 -9.64
C ARG A 584 24.53 29.20 -10.65
N ASP A 585 24.33 28.11 -11.37
CA ASP A 585 23.33 28.03 -12.43
C ASP A 585 21.92 28.02 -11.84
N LEU A 586 21.71 27.35 -10.69
CA LEU A 586 20.47 27.48 -9.92
C LEU A 586 20.19 28.95 -9.54
N GLN A 587 21.19 29.67 -9.01
CA GLN A 587 21.03 31.07 -8.61
C GLN A 587 20.75 31.99 -9.81
N GLN A 588 21.35 31.70 -10.96
CA GLN A 588 21.16 32.49 -12.18
C GLN A 588 19.78 32.26 -12.81
N LEU A 589 19.27 31.03 -12.77
CA LEU A 589 17.99 30.64 -13.36
C LEU A 589 16.80 30.85 -12.40
N SER A 590 17.07 30.97 -11.09
CA SER A 590 16.04 31.22 -10.08
C SER A 590 15.54 32.66 -10.11
N LYS A 591 14.20 32.85 -10.16
CA LYS A 591 13.57 34.16 -9.95
C LYS A 591 13.68 34.64 -8.49
N THR A 592 13.88 33.72 -7.55
CA THR A 592 13.99 33.96 -6.11
C THR A 592 15.38 33.63 -5.61
N ASN A 593 15.88 34.36 -4.62
CA ASN A 593 17.17 34.04 -4.00
C ASN A 593 17.09 32.67 -3.31
N ILE A 594 18.09 31.83 -3.57
CA ILE A 594 18.19 30.48 -3.01
C ILE A 594 18.53 30.54 -1.52
N SER A 595 17.87 29.73 -0.70
CA SER A 595 18.14 29.62 0.72
C SER A 595 19.52 29.01 0.99
N ASN A 596 20.20 29.48 2.04
CA ASN A 596 21.48 28.91 2.46
C ASN A 596 21.35 27.44 2.87
N ASP A 597 20.18 27.00 3.30
CA ASP A 597 19.90 25.61 3.66
C ASP A 597 19.90 24.70 2.44
N LEU A 598 19.33 25.13 1.30
CA LEU A 598 19.40 24.36 0.06
C LEU A 598 20.84 24.25 -0.44
N ILE A 599 21.61 25.34 -0.33
CA ILE A 599 23.03 25.35 -0.68
C ILE A 599 23.81 24.37 0.21
N ASN A 600 23.57 24.38 1.52
CA ASN A 600 24.21 23.46 2.45
C ASN A 600 23.80 22.01 2.20
N TYR A 601 22.54 21.77 1.83
CA TYR A 601 22.04 20.45 1.45
C TYR A 601 22.78 19.92 0.22
N ILE A 602 22.86 20.72 -0.87
CA ILE A 602 23.58 20.34 -2.10
C ILE A 602 25.06 20.06 -1.80
N LYS A 603 25.72 20.90 -0.99
CA LYS A 603 27.11 20.70 -0.57
C LYS A 603 27.30 19.41 0.22
N SER A 604 26.45 19.14 1.21
CA SER A 604 26.53 17.92 2.03
C SER A 604 26.33 16.65 1.20
N CYS A 605 25.39 16.67 0.24
CA CYS A 605 25.16 15.56 -0.68
C CYS A 605 26.37 15.34 -1.60
N ALA A 606 26.99 16.43 -2.04
CA ALA A 606 28.16 16.40 -2.91
C ALA A 606 29.40 15.84 -2.23
N GLU A 607 29.65 16.24 -0.98
CA GLU A 607 30.78 15.76 -0.20
C GLU A 607 30.76 14.25 0.04
N MET A 608 29.59 13.61 0.04
CA MET A 608 29.45 12.17 0.30
C MET A 608 29.66 11.31 -0.96
N TYR A 609 29.61 11.90 -2.15
CA TYR A 609 29.70 11.20 -3.42
C TYR A 609 31.16 10.84 -3.80
N GLY A 610 31.35 9.78 -4.58
CA GLY A 610 32.67 9.45 -5.15
C GLY A 610 33.65 8.75 -4.22
N LYS A 611 33.34 8.65 -2.93
CA LYS A 611 34.26 8.19 -1.89
C LYS A 611 34.45 6.69 -1.82
N VAL A 612 33.43 5.91 -2.17
CA VAL A 612 33.42 4.45 -2.01
C VAL A 612 33.04 3.77 -3.33
N LYS A 613 33.86 2.82 -3.78
CA LYS A 613 33.71 2.09 -5.04
C LYS A 613 33.49 0.61 -4.79
N LEU A 614 32.62 0.00 -5.59
CA LEU A 614 32.42 -1.44 -5.62
C LEU A 614 33.05 -2.00 -6.89
N VAL A 615 34.08 -2.83 -6.74
CA VAL A 615 34.86 -3.39 -7.86
C VAL A 615 34.76 -4.91 -7.85
N LEU A 616 34.55 -5.52 -9.03
CA LEU A 616 34.52 -6.97 -9.20
C LEU A 616 35.86 -7.45 -9.77
N LYS A 617 36.66 -8.15 -8.97
CA LYS A 617 37.96 -8.74 -9.36
C LYS A 617 37.92 -10.25 -9.15
N HIS A 618 38.26 -11.05 -10.16
CA HIS A 618 38.30 -12.52 -10.07
C HIS A 618 37.01 -13.15 -9.49
N LYS A 619 35.84 -12.67 -9.95
CA LYS A 619 34.49 -13.08 -9.47
C LYS A 619 34.16 -12.76 -8.01
N ARG A 620 35.00 -11.96 -7.34
CA ARG A 620 34.81 -11.51 -5.96
C ARG A 620 34.61 -10.00 -5.91
N TYR A 621 33.71 -9.55 -5.06
CA TYR A 621 33.40 -8.14 -4.89
C TYR A 621 34.29 -7.53 -3.81
N PHE A 622 34.91 -6.40 -4.13
CA PHE A 622 35.74 -5.61 -3.25
C PHE A 622 35.14 -4.21 -3.09
N ILE A 623 35.14 -3.70 -1.87
CA ILE A 623 34.92 -2.27 -1.63
C ILE A 623 36.28 -1.60 -1.59
N GLU A 624 36.46 -0.55 -2.37
CA GLU A 624 37.68 0.26 -2.43
C GLU A 624 37.37 1.73 -2.14
N SER A 625 38.23 2.39 -1.37
CA SER A 625 38.14 3.84 -1.12
C SER A 625 39.55 4.41 -1.11
N ILE A 626 39.69 5.61 -1.69
CA ILE A 626 40.93 6.38 -1.62
C ILE A 626 41.12 6.96 -0.20
N PHE A 627 40.03 7.02 0.59
CA PHE A 627 40.01 7.55 1.96
C PHE A 627 39.85 6.39 2.97
N PRO A 628 40.93 6.02 3.68
CA PRO A 628 40.89 4.93 4.67
C PRO A 628 39.95 5.21 5.84
N ASN A 629 39.79 6.48 6.23
CA ASN A 629 38.92 6.89 7.34
C ASN A 629 37.45 6.49 7.12
N ILE A 630 36.98 6.60 5.87
CA ILE A 630 35.59 6.25 5.51
C ILE A 630 35.41 4.73 5.54
N LEU A 631 36.41 3.95 5.12
CA LEU A 631 36.34 2.49 5.24
C LEU A 631 36.32 2.05 6.70
N ASN A 632 37.10 2.70 7.55
CA ASN A 632 37.08 2.43 8.99
C ASN A 632 35.72 2.80 9.61
N GLU A 633 35.12 3.93 9.22
CA GLU A 633 33.77 4.34 9.62
C GLU A 633 32.72 3.31 9.18
N LEU A 634 32.77 2.84 7.92
CA LEU A 634 31.87 1.81 7.41
C LEU A 634 32.06 0.46 8.12
N LEU A 635 33.29 0.11 8.51
CA LEU A 635 33.59 -1.13 9.23
C LEU A 635 33.21 -1.10 10.73
N GLN A 636 32.89 0.07 11.29
CA GLN A 636 32.31 0.17 12.64
C GLN A 636 30.85 -0.28 12.66
N ASP A 637 30.13 -0.19 11.54
CA ASP A 637 28.75 -0.66 11.42
C ASP A 637 28.68 -2.19 11.49
N SER A 638 27.82 -2.71 12.38
CA SER A 638 27.70 -4.15 12.65
C SER A 638 27.23 -4.94 11.43
N GLU A 639 26.33 -4.39 10.60
CA GLU A 639 25.81 -5.07 9.41
C GLU A 639 26.87 -5.15 8.31
N ILE A 640 27.65 -4.08 8.10
CA ILE A 640 28.73 -4.06 7.10
C ILE A 640 29.85 -5.00 7.51
N LYS A 641 30.22 -5.01 8.80
CA LYS A 641 31.24 -5.91 9.35
C LYS A 641 30.86 -7.38 9.14
N GLU A 642 29.59 -7.72 9.30
CA GLU A 642 29.06 -9.06 9.03
C GLU A 642 29.09 -9.48 7.54
N CYS A 643 29.21 -8.51 6.63
CA CYS A 643 29.28 -8.75 5.19
C CYS A 643 30.71 -9.01 4.70
N ARG A 644 31.73 -8.77 5.53
CA ARG A 644 33.15 -8.92 5.19
C ARG A 644 33.59 -10.39 5.19
N ALA A 645 34.37 -10.79 4.19
CA ALA A 645 35.02 -12.11 4.15
C ALA A 645 36.25 -12.16 5.09
N ILE A 646 36.58 -13.36 5.61
CA ILE A 646 37.64 -13.58 6.61
C ILE A 646 38.98 -12.95 6.15
N SER A 647 39.61 -12.17 7.03
CA SER A 647 40.86 -11.44 6.78
C SER A 647 42.07 -12.36 6.64
N THR A 648 42.82 -12.23 5.55
CA THR A 648 44.24 -12.64 5.48
C THR A 648 45.11 -11.62 6.22
N GLU A 649 46.14 -12.08 6.94
CA GLU A 649 46.98 -11.30 7.88
C GLU A 649 47.80 -10.14 7.26
N GLN A 650 47.59 -9.77 5.99
CA GLN A 650 48.37 -8.74 5.28
C GLN A 650 47.71 -7.35 5.19
N ASP A 651 46.50 -7.14 5.73
CA ASP A 651 45.77 -5.87 5.58
C ASP A 651 46.06 -4.84 6.70
N LEU A 652 47.30 -4.40 6.83
CA LEU A 652 47.67 -3.33 7.79
C LEU A 652 47.40 -1.90 7.25
N ASN A 653 47.06 -1.76 5.97
CA ASN A 653 46.58 -0.51 5.35
C ASN A 653 45.28 -0.82 4.56
N LEU A 654 44.12 -0.78 5.21
CA LEU A 654 42.81 -1.11 4.62
C LEU A 654 42.38 -0.07 3.56
N VAL A 655 42.90 -0.22 2.34
CA VAL A 655 42.43 0.51 1.13
C VAL A 655 41.25 -0.22 0.48
N SER A 656 41.10 -1.53 0.76
CA SER A 656 40.01 -2.35 0.24
C SER A 656 39.68 -3.55 1.13
N PHE A 657 38.44 -4.06 1.09
CA PHE A 657 38.08 -5.35 1.71
C PHE A 657 37.12 -6.19 0.84
N GLU A 658 37.21 -7.52 0.96
CA GLU A 658 36.36 -8.47 0.23
C GLU A 658 34.98 -8.64 0.88
N VAL A 659 33.93 -8.72 0.05
CA VAL A 659 32.52 -8.86 0.46
C VAL A 659 31.97 -10.25 0.13
N ILE A 660 31.21 -10.81 1.07
CA ILE A 660 30.46 -12.07 0.90
C ILE A 660 29.30 -11.85 -0.10
N GLN A 661 29.37 -12.50 -1.26
CA GLN A 661 28.43 -12.30 -2.38
C GLN A 661 26.93 -12.41 -2.03
N PRO A 662 26.45 -13.40 -1.22
CA PRO A 662 25.05 -13.44 -0.77
C PRO A 662 24.58 -12.21 0.00
N LYS A 663 25.48 -11.53 0.73
CA LYS A 663 25.16 -10.37 1.57
C LYS A 663 25.32 -9.03 0.84
N LEU A 664 25.72 -9.04 -0.44
CA LEU A 664 25.95 -7.84 -1.25
C LEU A 664 24.72 -6.91 -1.31
N GLU A 665 23.50 -7.46 -1.36
CA GLU A 665 22.27 -6.66 -1.36
C GLU A 665 22.11 -5.87 -0.05
N SER A 666 22.33 -6.53 1.09
CA SER A 666 22.24 -5.92 2.42
C SER A 666 23.26 -4.80 2.58
N LEU A 667 24.49 -5.06 2.13
CA LEU A 667 25.58 -4.09 2.14
C LEU A 667 25.22 -2.83 1.34
N LYS A 668 24.77 -2.97 0.08
CA LYS A 668 24.42 -1.81 -0.75
C LYS A 668 23.29 -0.99 -0.15
N LYS A 669 22.27 -1.66 0.41
CA LYS A 669 21.17 -1.00 1.11
C LYS A 669 21.69 -0.21 2.32
N ARG A 670 22.52 -0.83 3.16
CA ARG A 670 23.08 -0.21 4.36
C ARG A 670 23.98 0.98 4.03
N CYS A 671 24.83 0.86 3.01
CA CYS A 671 25.66 1.97 2.52
C CYS A 671 24.81 3.16 2.04
N GLN A 672 23.66 2.91 1.41
CA GLN A 672 22.74 3.97 1.01
C GLN A 672 22.03 4.62 2.21
N GLU A 673 21.64 3.86 3.23
CA GLU A 673 21.10 4.39 4.49
C GLU A 673 22.12 5.28 5.23
N LEU A 674 23.41 4.91 5.18
CA LEU A 674 24.53 5.70 5.72
C LEU A 674 24.95 6.86 4.80
N LYS A 675 24.22 7.11 3.70
CA LYS A 675 24.49 8.17 2.71
C LYS A 675 25.83 8.07 1.95
N TYR A 676 26.48 6.91 1.97
CA TYR A 676 27.67 6.59 1.18
C TYR A 676 27.30 5.63 0.03
N PRO A 677 26.75 6.10 -1.10
CA PRO A 677 26.37 5.23 -2.20
C PRO A 677 27.60 4.56 -2.82
N LEU A 678 27.47 3.26 -3.13
CA LEU A 678 28.53 2.49 -3.78
C LEU A 678 28.54 2.77 -5.29
N LEU A 679 29.68 3.21 -5.81
CA LEU A 679 29.86 3.41 -7.24
C LEU A 679 30.30 2.12 -7.94
N GLU A 680 29.52 1.69 -8.93
CA GLU A 680 29.83 0.57 -9.83
C GLU A 680 30.34 1.11 -11.17
N GLU A 681 31.67 1.12 -11.33
CA GLU A 681 32.34 1.48 -12.57
C GLU A 681 33.12 0.29 -13.12
N TYR A 682 33.14 0.16 -14.44
CA TYR A 682 33.87 -0.89 -15.13
C TYR A 682 34.71 -0.31 -16.25
N ASP A 683 36.01 -0.55 -16.18
CA ASP A 683 36.96 -0.22 -17.23
C ASP A 683 37.01 -1.37 -18.24
N PHE A 684 36.13 -1.32 -19.23
CA PHE A 684 35.99 -2.38 -20.23
C PHE A 684 37.08 -2.33 -21.31
N VAL A 685 37.78 -1.19 -21.45
CA VAL A 685 38.83 -0.98 -22.45
C VAL A 685 40.12 -1.70 -22.04
N HIS A 686 40.49 -1.59 -20.75
CA HIS A 686 41.71 -2.19 -20.22
C HIS A 686 41.51 -3.61 -19.65
N ASP A 687 40.27 -4.12 -19.64
CA ASP A 687 39.98 -5.46 -19.14
C ASP A 687 40.39 -6.55 -20.16
N THR A 688 41.40 -7.33 -19.78
CA THR A 688 41.92 -8.48 -20.52
C THR A 688 41.38 -9.82 -20.03
N MET A 689 40.69 -9.85 -18.88
CA MET A 689 40.19 -11.08 -18.25
C MET A 689 38.91 -11.57 -18.94
N THR A 690 37.99 -10.66 -19.25
CA THR A 690 36.75 -11.01 -19.95
C THR A 690 36.96 -11.10 -21.45
N LYS A 691 36.52 -12.21 -22.06
CA LYS A 691 36.59 -12.43 -23.51
C LYS A 691 35.76 -11.41 -24.28
N ASN A 692 36.31 -10.94 -25.41
CA ASN A 692 35.61 -10.04 -26.33
C ASN A 692 34.67 -10.81 -27.27
N LEU A 693 33.54 -10.20 -27.64
CA LEU A 693 32.55 -10.76 -28.56
C LEU A 693 32.92 -10.52 -30.04
N ASN A 694 33.78 -9.55 -30.33
CA ASN A 694 34.13 -9.05 -31.67
C ASN A 694 32.90 -8.64 -32.50
N ILE A 695 31.92 -8.02 -31.85
CA ILE A 695 30.71 -7.50 -32.50
C ILE A 695 30.84 -5.99 -32.72
N GLN A 696 30.29 -5.53 -33.84
CA GLN A 696 30.16 -4.11 -34.16
C GLN A 696 28.71 -3.80 -34.54
N LEU A 697 28.33 -2.53 -34.38
CA LEU A 697 27.05 -2.03 -34.85
C LEU A 697 27.00 -2.13 -36.39
N ALA A 698 25.86 -2.53 -36.95
CA ALA A 698 25.69 -2.57 -38.40
C ALA A 698 25.76 -1.15 -39.00
N PRO A 699 26.27 -0.97 -40.23
CA PRO A 699 26.41 0.35 -40.85
C PRO A 699 25.06 1.05 -41.09
N ASP A 700 23.98 0.29 -41.28
CA ASP A 700 22.62 0.83 -41.45
C ASP A 700 21.97 1.26 -40.12
N ALA A 701 22.61 0.97 -38.98
CA ALA A 701 22.09 1.21 -37.64
C ALA A 701 22.39 2.63 -37.17
N ASN A 702 21.74 3.63 -37.77
CA ASN A 702 21.89 5.01 -37.31
C ASN A 702 21.11 5.26 -36.01
N LEU A 703 21.82 5.70 -34.97
CA LEU A 703 21.23 6.07 -33.70
C LEU A 703 20.58 7.45 -33.80
N ARG A 704 19.47 7.62 -33.07
CA ARG A 704 18.81 8.93 -32.95
C ARG A 704 19.53 9.78 -31.89
N PRO A 705 19.43 11.12 -31.94
CA PRO A 705 20.17 12.00 -31.02
C PRO A 705 19.98 11.67 -29.53
N TYR A 706 18.74 11.44 -29.09
CA TYR A 706 18.42 11.08 -27.71
C TYR A 706 18.94 9.69 -27.30
N GLN A 707 19.13 8.78 -28.27
CA GLN A 707 19.72 7.46 -28.03
C GLN A 707 21.23 7.59 -27.82
N GLU A 708 21.88 8.42 -28.63
CA GLU A 708 23.31 8.73 -28.46
C GLU A 708 23.57 9.43 -27.13
N GLU A 709 22.76 10.42 -26.76
CA GLU A 709 22.84 11.11 -25.48
C GLU A 709 22.71 10.11 -24.31
N SER A 710 21.76 9.17 -24.39
CA SER A 710 21.58 8.14 -23.36
C SER A 710 22.80 7.23 -23.20
N LEU A 711 23.48 6.89 -24.31
CA LEU A 711 24.70 6.07 -24.29
C LEU A 711 25.90 6.89 -23.81
N GLN A 712 25.99 8.17 -24.16
CA GLN A 712 27.04 9.06 -23.65
C GLN A 712 26.96 9.20 -22.13
N LYS A 713 25.75 9.25 -21.54
CA LYS A 713 25.59 9.24 -20.08
C LYS A 713 26.00 7.90 -19.44
N MET A 714 25.85 6.77 -20.15
CA MET A 714 26.32 5.48 -19.64
C MET A 714 27.85 5.31 -19.73
N PHE A 715 28.47 5.86 -20.78
CA PHE A 715 29.88 5.68 -21.10
C PHE A 715 30.66 6.98 -20.95
N ASN A 716 31.54 7.06 -19.94
CA ASN A 716 32.44 8.19 -19.77
C ASN A 716 33.88 7.74 -20.02
N THR A 717 34.57 8.37 -20.99
CA THR A 717 36.04 8.25 -21.20
C THR A 717 36.61 6.82 -21.04
N GLY A 718 36.01 5.83 -21.70
CA GLY A 718 36.49 4.43 -21.70
C GLY A 718 36.01 3.56 -20.54
N ARG A 719 35.18 4.10 -19.63
CA ARG A 719 34.51 3.35 -18.56
C ARG A 719 33.01 3.29 -18.78
N ALA A 720 32.41 2.18 -18.34
CA ALA A 720 30.97 1.95 -18.32
C ALA A 720 30.48 1.96 -16.87
N ARG A 721 29.19 2.29 -16.67
CA ARG A 721 28.61 2.41 -15.34
C ARG A 721 27.22 1.77 -15.29
N SER A 722 26.88 1.20 -14.14
CA SER A 722 25.57 0.56 -13.94
C SER A 722 24.48 1.61 -13.74
N GLY A 723 23.29 1.36 -14.28
CA GLY A 723 22.17 2.29 -14.11
C GLY A 723 20.99 1.99 -15.02
N ILE A 724 20.04 2.93 -15.04
CA ILE A 724 18.73 2.74 -15.67
C ILE A 724 18.50 3.82 -16.73
N ILE A 725 18.14 3.38 -17.94
CA ILE A 725 17.75 4.22 -19.06
C ILE A 725 16.24 4.05 -19.29
N VAL A 726 15.51 5.15 -19.16
CA VAL A 726 14.06 5.22 -19.35
C VAL A 726 13.76 5.78 -20.73
N LEU A 727 13.22 4.94 -21.60
CA LEU A 727 12.86 5.33 -22.98
C LEU A 727 11.44 4.89 -23.29
N PRO A 728 10.63 5.73 -23.94
CA PRO A 728 9.28 5.40 -24.35
C PRO A 728 9.14 4.07 -25.11
N CYS A 729 7.95 3.49 -25.08
CA CYS A 729 7.61 2.47 -26.06
C CYS A 729 7.71 3.07 -27.48
N GLY A 730 8.29 2.33 -28.43
CA GLY A 730 8.54 2.84 -29.78
C GLY A 730 9.79 3.71 -29.97
N ALA A 731 10.43 4.19 -28.90
CA ALA A 731 11.64 5.03 -28.99
C ALA A 731 12.95 4.28 -29.30
N GLY A 732 12.90 2.96 -29.52
CA GLY A 732 14.08 2.16 -29.86
C GLY A 732 14.90 1.65 -28.66
N LYS A 733 14.23 1.26 -27.56
CA LYS A 733 14.87 0.65 -26.37
C LYS A 733 15.85 -0.48 -26.72
N SER A 734 15.44 -1.40 -27.59
CA SER A 734 16.25 -2.55 -27.96
C SER A 734 17.52 -2.14 -28.71
N LEU A 735 17.44 -1.12 -29.57
CA LEU A 735 18.60 -0.60 -30.31
C LEU A 735 19.65 -0.01 -29.36
N VAL A 736 19.24 0.73 -28.32
CA VAL A 736 20.15 1.24 -27.28
C VAL A 736 20.85 0.10 -26.54
N GLY A 737 20.12 -0.97 -26.21
CA GLY A 737 20.72 -2.16 -25.59
C GLY A 737 21.73 -2.87 -26.50
N VAL A 738 21.41 -3.02 -27.79
CA VAL A 738 22.33 -3.60 -28.79
C VAL A 738 23.57 -2.72 -28.96
N ALA A 739 23.40 -1.40 -29.05
CA ALA A 739 24.50 -0.45 -29.16
C ALA A 739 25.41 -0.46 -27.92
N ALA A 740 24.84 -0.53 -26.71
CA ALA A 740 25.61 -0.67 -25.48
C ALA A 740 26.41 -1.98 -25.45
N ALA A 741 25.81 -3.10 -25.87
CA ALA A 741 26.50 -4.39 -25.97
C ALA A 741 27.63 -4.36 -27.02
N CYS A 742 27.40 -3.72 -28.18
CA CYS A 742 28.43 -3.56 -29.22
C CYS A 742 29.59 -2.68 -28.74
N LYS A 743 29.29 -1.57 -28.04
CA LYS A 743 30.32 -0.66 -27.52
C LYS A 743 31.16 -1.28 -26.41
N MET A 744 30.55 -2.07 -25.52
CA MET A 744 31.30 -2.80 -24.49
C MET A 744 32.09 -3.97 -25.07
N ASN A 745 31.55 -4.63 -26.10
CA ASN A 745 32.17 -5.77 -26.77
C ASN A 745 32.57 -6.93 -25.83
N LYS A 746 31.86 -7.12 -24.71
CA LYS A 746 32.06 -8.19 -23.72
C LYS A 746 30.83 -9.10 -23.61
N ASN A 747 30.99 -10.29 -23.01
CA ASN A 747 29.89 -11.23 -22.74
C ASN A 747 28.64 -10.52 -22.16
N CYS A 748 27.49 -10.75 -22.79
CA CYS A 748 26.25 -10.06 -22.47
C CYS A 748 25.14 -11.06 -22.12
N LEU A 749 24.50 -10.85 -20.96
CA LEU A 749 23.33 -11.59 -20.51
C LEU A 749 22.09 -10.69 -20.63
N VAL A 750 21.11 -11.11 -21.41
CA VAL A 750 19.84 -10.39 -21.59
C VAL A 750 18.74 -11.13 -20.86
N LEU A 751 18.08 -10.46 -19.92
CA LEU A 751 16.95 -10.99 -19.18
C LEU A 751 15.64 -10.31 -19.61
N CYS A 752 14.72 -11.12 -20.10
CA CYS A 752 13.42 -10.67 -20.62
C CYS A 752 12.25 -11.17 -19.77
N ASN A 753 11.08 -10.53 -19.91
CA ASN A 753 9.86 -10.94 -19.20
C ASN A 753 9.16 -12.16 -19.83
N SER A 754 9.24 -12.32 -21.15
CA SER A 754 8.48 -13.34 -21.90
C SER A 754 9.33 -14.05 -22.95
N ASN A 755 8.91 -15.23 -23.39
CA ASN A 755 9.58 -15.96 -24.48
C ASN A 755 9.53 -15.19 -25.81
N VAL A 756 8.47 -14.40 -26.04
CA VAL A 756 8.35 -13.58 -27.27
C VAL A 756 9.38 -12.45 -27.26
N SER A 757 9.59 -11.82 -26.10
CA SER A 757 10.64 -10.82 -25.95
C SER A 757 12.03 -11.39 -26.22
N VAL A 758 12.30 -12.66 -25.85
CA VAL A 758 13.59 -13.32 -26.15
C VAL A 758 13.83 -13.41 -27.66
N GLU A 759 12.83 -13.83 -28.43
CA GLU A 759 12.96 -13.91 -29.89
C GLU A 759 13.07 -12.51 -30.52
N GLN A 760 12.32 -11.52 -30.03
CA GLN A 760 12.46 -10.12 -30.46
C GLN A 760 13.88 -9.61 -30.25
N TRP A 761 14.45 -9.79 -29.05
CA TRP A 761 15.82 -9.39 -28.77
C TRP A 761 16.82 -10.10 -29.68
N LYS A 762 16.63 -11.40 -29.92
CA LYS A 762 17.46 -12.17 -30.86
C LYS A 762 17.43 -11.58 -32.26
N GLU A 763 16.26 -11.24 -32.78
CA GLU A 763 16.11 -10.58 -34.09
C GLU A 763 16.75 -9.19 -34.12
N GLN A 764 16.60 -8.39 -33.05
CA GLN A 764 17.21 -7.06 -32.98
C GLN A 764 18.74 -7.12 -32.96
N PHE A 765 19.34 -8.07 -32.23
CA PHE A 765 20.78 -8.30 -32.28
C PHE A 765 21.25 -8.69 -33.68
N LYS A 766 20.55 -9.60 -34.35
CA LYS A 766 20.89 -9.99 -35.73
C LYS A 766 20.75 -8.85 -36.74
N ARG A 767 19.75 -7.99 -36.56
CA ARG A 767 19.45 -6.90 -37.50
C ARG A 767 20.43 -5.73 -37.37
N TRP A 768 20.75 -5.33 -36.13
CA TRP A 768 21.47 -4.09 -35.85
C TRP A 768 22.92 -4.30 -35.43
N SER A 769 23.39 -5.54 -35.35
CA SER A 769 24.79 -5.86 -35.11
C SER A 769 25.29 -6.90 -36.11
N THR A 770 26.61 -7.04 -36.18
CA THR A 770 27.31 -8.06 -36.99
C THR A 770 27.33 -9.45 -36.33
N ALA A 771 26.48 -9.70 -35.33
CA ALA A 771 26.48 -10.94 -34.57
C ALA A 771 25.83 -12.12 -35.32
N ASP A 772 26.58 -13.21 -35.47
CA ASP A 772 26.10 -14.46 -36.07
C ASP A 772 25.26 -15.31 -35.10
N ASP A 773 24.50 -16.26 -35.66
CA ASP A 773 23.68 -17.25 -34.94
C ASP A 773 24.47 -18.11 -33.94
N SER A 774 25.80 -18.23 -34.14
CA SER A 774 26.69 -18.97 -33.25
C SER A 774 26.98 -18.21 -31.93
N ILE A 775 26.94 -16.87 -31.98
CA ILE A 775 27.21 -15.95 -30.86
C ILE A 775 25.92 -15.69 -30.07
N VAL A 776 24.78 -15.55 -30.75
CA VAL A 776 23.47 -15.23 -30.14
C VAL A 776 22.71 -16.51 -29.75
N ARG A 777 22.73 -16.83 -28.45
CA ARG A 777 22.11 -18.03 -27.89
C ARG A 777 20.83 -17.69 -27.14
N SER A 778 19.75 -18.42 -27.40
CA SER A 778 18.48 -18.25 -26.69
C SER A 778 18.16 -19.44 -25.78
N TYR A 779 17.66 -19.13 -24.58
CA TYR A 779 17.27 -20.13 -23.60
C TYR A 779 15.84 -19.89 -23.13
N THR A 780 14.93 -20.72 -23.61
CA THR A 780 13.49 -20.69 -23.30
C THR A 780 12.98 -22.10 -22.96
N SER A 781 11.71 -22.22 -22.62
CA SER A 781 11.07 -23.53 -22.43
C SER A 781 11.10 -24.40 -23.69
N ASN A 782 11.06 -23.78 -24.87
CA ASN A 782 10.87 -24.47 -26.14
C ASN A 782 12.21 -24.69 -26.87
N LYS A 783 13.19 -23.79 -26.67
CA LYS A 783 14.50 -23.81 -27.33
C LYS A 783 15.60 -23.63 -26.28
N LYS A 784 16.50 -24.61 -26.18
CA LYS A 784 17.56 -24.67 -25.16
C LYS A 784 18.93 -24.73 -25.82
N ASP A 785 19.51 -23.56 -26.11
CA ASP A 785 20.88 -23.48 -26.63
C ASP A 785 21.92 -23.71 -25.50
N LYS A 786 23.03 -24.41 -25.78
CA LYS A 786 24.06 -24.73 -24.77
C LYS A 786 25.08 -23.59 -24.60
N LEU A 787 25.51 -23.35 -23.35
CA LEU A 787 26.63 -22.46 -23.02
C LEU A 787 27.96 -23.24 -23.15
N ASN A 788 28.75 -22.97 -24.19
CA ASN A 788 29.96 -23.75 -24.51
C ASN A 788 31.29 -23.02 -24.18
N GLY A 789 31.35 -22.15 -23.17
CA GLY A 789 32.62 -21.51 -22.74
C GLY A 789 33.22 -20.44 -23.69
N ASN A 790 32.65 -20.29 -24.89
CA ASN A 790 32.99 -19.27 -25.88
C ASN A 790 32.16 -18.01 -25.67
N ALA A 791 32.75 -16.85 -25.99
CA ALA A 791 32.12 -15.54 -25.87
C ALA A 791 30.73 -15.55 -26.56
N CYS A 792 29.70 -15.14 -25.84
CA CYS A 792 28.33 -15.21 -26.34
C CYS A 792 27.42 -14.13 -25.78
N ILE A 793 26.37 -13.84 -26.54
CA ILE A 793 25.19 -13.10 -26.09
C ILE A 793 24.16 -14.14 -25.69
N PHE A 794 23.82 -14.20 -24.41
CA PHE A 794 22.87 -15.17 -23.87
C PHE A 794 21.55 -14.48 -23.52
N ILE A 795 20.46 -14.88 -24.17
CA ILE A 795 19.14 -14.26 -24.01
C ILE A 795 18.22 -15.28 -23.33
N SER A 796 17.67 -14.92 -22.17
CA SER A 796 16.80 -15.79 -21.37
C SER A 796 15.67 -14.99 -20.72
N THR A 797 14.70 -15.68 -20.13
CA THR A 797 13.66 -15.02 -19.34
C THR A 797 13.97 -15.03 -17.85
N TYR A 798 13.46 -14.04 -17.11
CA TYR A 798 13.55 -14.00 -15.64
C TYR A 798 13.00 -15.26 -14.97
N GLN A 799 11.93 -15.85 -15.53
CA GLN A 799 11.30 -17.04 -14.97
C GLN A 799 12.10 -18.33 -15.22
N MET A 800 12.87 -18.40 -16.30
CA MET A 800 13.70 -19.58 -16.60
C MET A 800 14.98 -19.62 -15.76
N VAL A 801 15.45 -18.45 -15.28
CA VAL A 801 16.62 -18.34 -14.40
C VAL A 801 16.22 -18.38 -12.92
N ALA A 802 15.01 -17.94 -12.57
CA ALA A 802 14.51 -17.98 -11.20
C ALA A 802 14.03 -19.39 -10.79
N PRO A 803 14.43 -19.91 -9.61
CA PRO A 803 13.98 -21.23 -9.15
C PRO A 803 12.47 -21.24 -8.87
N LYS A 804 11.75 -22.20 -9.46
CA LYS A 804 10.30 -22.42 -9.28
C LYS A 804 10.02 -23.86 -8.82
N LYS A 805 8.98 -24.03 -7.99
CA LYS A 805 8.48 -25.37 -7.57
C LYS A 805 8.22 -26.22 -8.82
N GLY A 806 8.93 -27.35 -8.95
CA GLY A 806 8.81 -28.30 -10.08
C GLY A 806 9.95 -28.30 -11.11
N ARG A 807 10.83 -27.27 -11.18
CA ARG A 807 11.99 -27.24 -12.12
C ARG A 807 13.32 -26.96 -11.44
N ILE A 808 13.41 -27.17 -10.13
CA ILE A 808 14.54 -26.71 -9.29
C ILE A 808 15.88 -27.27 -9.79
N ILE A 809 15.92 -28.55 -10.20
CA ILE A 809 17.14 -29.21 -10.67
C ILE A 809 17.68 -28.53 -11.94
N GLU A 810 16.87 -28.48 -13.02
CA GLU A 810 17.27 -27.81 -14.28
C GLU A 810 17.65 -26.34 -14.06
N THR A 811 16.86 -25.61 -13.26
CA THR A 811 17.09 -24.18 -13.00
C THR A 811 18.39 -23.98 -12.22
N SER A 812 18.68 -24.86 -11.25
CA SER A 812 19.89 -24.79 -10.43
C SER A 812 21.16 -25.10 -11.25
N GLU A 813 21.08 -25.99 -12.22
CA GLU A 813 22.21 -26.29 -13.12
C GLU A 813 22.55 -25.10 -14.03
N ILE A 814 21.52 -24.45 -14.60
CA ILE A 814 21.72 -23.27 -15.43
C ILE A 814 22.27 -22.13 -14.59
N LEU A 815 21.69 -21.90 -13.41
CA LEU A 815 22.17 -20.87 -12.50
C LEU A 815 23.63 -21.10 -12.13
N LYS A 816 24.04 -22.33 -11.83
CA LYS A 816 25.46 -22.70 -11.63
C LYS A 816 26.32 -22.37 -12.85
N LYS A 817 25.85 -22.68 -14.06
CA LYS A 817 26.55 -22.33 -15.32
C LYS A 817 26.67 -20.82 -15.51
N LEU A 818 25.62 -20.05 -15.21
CA LEU A 818 25.59 -18.60 -15.33
C LEU A 818 26.49 -17.91 -14.28
N THR A 819 26.51 -18.41 -13.04
CA THR A 819 27.37 -17.91 -11.96
C THR A 819 28.85 -18.19 -12.24
N ASN A 820 29.17 -19.30 -12.91
CA ASN A 820 30.54 -19.61 -13.29
C ASN A 820 31.05 -18.75 -14.46
N TYR A 821 30.16 -18.12 -15.22
CA TYR A 821 30.49 -17.31 -16.37
C TYR A 821 30.70 -15.84 -15.97
N GLU A 822 31.69 -15.18 -16.58
CA GLU A 822 31.96 -13.76 -16.32
C GLU A 822 31.20 -12.91 -17.34
N TRP A 823 30.23 -12.14 -16.81
CA TRP A 823 29.41 -11.23 -17.59
C TRP A 823 29.98 -9.82 -17.52
N GLY A 824 30.28 -9.24 -18.68
CA GLY A 824 30.63 -7.82 -18.77
C GLY A 824 29.39 -6.94 -18.62
N LEU A 825 28.27 -7.36 -19.21
CA LEU A 825 27.01 -6.61 -19.21
C LEU A 825 25.81 -7.51 -18.93
N ILE A 826 24.98 -7.12 -17.97
CA ILE A 826 23.60 -7.63 -17.83
C ILE A 826 22.63 -6.57 -18.35
N LEU A 827 21.87 -6.92 -19.39
CA LEU A 827 20.75 -6.14 -19.90
C LEU A 827 19.44 -6.63 -19.27
N LEU A 828 18.77 -5.75 -18.55
CA LEU A 828 17.48 -6.01 -17.91
C LEU A 828 16.38 -5.31 -18.72
N ASP A 829 15.61 -6.07 -19.47
CA ASP A 829 14.45 -5.54 -20.18
C ASP A 829 13.27 -5.41 -19.23
N GLU A 830 12.59 -4.26 -19.29
CA GLU A 830 11.52 -3.88 -18.37
C GLU A 830 11.99 -3.96 -16.90
N VAL A 831 13.11 -3.29 -16.58
CA VAL A 831 13.85 -3.36 -15.30
C VAL A 831 12.97 -3.20 -14.06
N HIS A 832 11.85 -2.51 -14.20
CA HIS A 832 10.86 -2.37 -13.17
C HIS A 832 10.34 -3.72 -12.62
N THR A 833 10.49 -4.85 -13.30
CA THR A 833 10.09 -6.18 -12.76
C THR A 833 11.13 -6.75 -11.79
N ALA A 834 12.39 -6.30 -11.88
CA ALA A 834 13.53 -6.79 -11.10
C ALA A 834 13.38 -6.78 -9.57
N PRO A 835 12.67 -5.81 -8.93
CA PRO A 835 12.49 -5.79 -7.47
C PRO A 835 11.70 -6.98 -6.90
N ALA A 836 11.08 -7.81 -7.74
CA ALA A 836 10.39 -9.02 -7.28
C ALA A 836 11.34 -9.97 -6.54
N ARG A 837 10.89 -10.57 -5.42
CA ARG A 837 11.73 -11.41 -4.53
C ARG A 837 12.46 -12.54 -5.26
N SER A 838 11.85 -13.14 -6.27
CA SER A 838 12.45 -14.21 -7.08
C SER A 838 13.57 -13.72 -7.99
N PHE A 839 13.49 -12.47 -8.46
CA PHE A 839 14.42 -11.91 -9.44
C PHE A 839 15.59 -11.16 -8.79
N ARG A 840 15.39 -10.55 -7.61
CA ARG A 840 16.49 -9.96 -6.83
C ARG A 840 17.63 -10.92 -6.57
N LYS A 841 17.30 -12.16 -6.21
CA LYS A 841 18.30 -13.22 -5.98
C LYS A 841 19.18 -13.47 -7.20
N ILE A 842 18.68 -13.28 -8.42
CA ILE A 842 19.47 -13.45 -9.64
C ILE A 842 20.53 -12.34 -9.73
N LEU A 843 20.15 -11.08 -9.45
CA LEU A 843 21.06 -9.93 -9.54
C LEU A 843 22.16 -9.93 -8.47
N SER A 844 21.96 -10.62 -7.35
CA SER A 844 22.99 -10.84 -6.33
C SER A 844 23.84 -12.09 -6.59
N THR A 845 23.26 -13.14 -7.16
CA THR A 845 23.95 -14.42 -7.37
C THR A 845 24.78 -14.47 -8.66
N VAL A 846 24.33 -13.80 -9.73
CA VAL A 846 25.09 -13.75 -10.99
C VAL A 846 26.09 -12.59 -10.92
N PRO A 847 27.41 -12.85 -10.91
CA PRO A 847 28.41 -11.79 -10.91
C PRO A 847 28.44 -11.11 -12.28
N ALA A 848 28.37 -9.79 -12.29
CA ALA A 848 28.47 -8.99 -13.50
C ALA A 848 29.16 -7.66 -13.20
N GLN A 849 29.93 -7.19 -14.16
CA GLN A 849 30.65 -5.93 -14.07
C GLN A 849 29.67 -4.74 -14.13
N ILE A 850 28.78 -4.73 -15.13
CA ILE A 850 27.80 -3.66 -15.33
C ILE A 850 26.39 -4.22 -15.49
N LYS A 851 25.43 -3.49 -14.91
CA LYS A 851 24.00 -3.75 -15.04
C LYS A 851 23.32 -2.56 -15.70
N LEU A 852 22.67 -2.79 -16.83
CA LEU A 852 21.87 -1.79 -17.53
C LEU A 852 20.39 -2.17 -17.48
N GLY A 853 19.60 -1.31 -16.87
CA GLY A 853 18.14 -1.40 -16.86
C GLY A 853 17.51 -0.61 -18.00
N LEU A 854 16.69 -1.26 -18.82
CA LEU A 854 15.87 -0.61 -19.84
C LEU A 854 14.41 -0.69 -19.41
N SER A 855 13.69 0.44 -19.39
CA SER A 855 12.26 0.45 -19.11
C SER A 855 11.55 1.61 -19.79
N ALA A 856 10.25 1.44 -20.03
CA ALA A 856 9.42 2.54 -20.51
C ALA A 856 9.02 3.53 -19.41
N THR A 857 8.81 3.01 -18.21
CA THR A 857 8.29 3.76 -17.06
C THR A 857 8.89 3.20 -15.78
N LEU A 858 9.17 4.04 -14.79
CA LEU A 858 9.69 3.59 -13.50
C LEU A 858 8.63 3.43 -12.41
N VAL A 859 7.36 3.73 -12.70
CA VAL A 859 6.28 3.67 -11.71
C VAL A 859 5.90 2.23 -11.35
N ARG A 860 5.85 1.92 -10.05
CA ARG A 860 5.34 0.68 -9.44
C ARG A 860 4.37 1.04 -8.31
N GLU A 861 3.38 0.19 -8.09
CA GLU A 861 2.31 0.41 -7.10
C GLU A 861 2.66 -0.05 -5.68
N ASP A 862 3.79 -0.75 -5.52
CA ASP A 862 4.28 -1.26 -4.23
C ASP A 862 5.45 -0.45 -3.66
N ASP A 863 5.72 0.74 -4.21
CA ASP A 863 6.77 1.70 -3.82
C ASP A 863 8.22 1.15 -3.77
N LYS A 864 8.45 -0.07 -4.28
CA LYS A 864 9.78 -0.70 -4.37
C LYS A 864 10.65 -0.20 -5.51
N ILE A 865 10.36 0.98 -6.06
CA ILE A 865 11.18 1.61 -7.11
C ILE A 865 12.50 2.08 -6.51
N ILE A 866 12.47 2.57 -5.27
CA ILE A 866 13.64 3.03 -4.52
C ILE A 866 14.70 1.92 -4.45
N ASP A 867 14.25 0.66 -4.40
CA ASP A 867 15.13 -0.50 -4.37
C ASP A 867 15.94 -0.70 -5.66
N LEU A 868 15.48 -0.17 -6.80
CA LEU A 868 16.21 -0.26 -8.06
C LEU A 868 17.54 0.49 -8.03
N ASN A 869 17.62 1.57 -7.26
CA ASN A 869 18.79 2.44 -7.19
C ASN A 869 20.03 1.67 -6.66
N TYR A 870 19.85 0.75 -5.70
CA TYR A 870 20.94 -0.11 -5.22
C TYR A 870 21.02 -1.47 -5.92
N LEU A 871 19.92 -2.00 -6.49
CA LEU A 871 19.94 -3.29 -7.18
C LEU A 871 20.65 -3.22 -8.54
N VAL A 872 20.37 -2.15 -9.30
CA VAL A 872 20.87 -1.92 -10.65
C VAL A 872 21.78 -0.70 -10.68
N GLY A 873 21.32 0.43 -10.16
CA GLY A 873 22.06 1.69 -10.21
C GLY A 873 21.10 2.88 -10.38
N PRO A 874 21.62 4.12 -10.37
CA PRO A 874 20.81 5.32 -10.52
C PRO A 874 20.16 5.44 -11.90
N LYS A 875 19.16 6.32 -12.02
CA LYS A 875 18.56 6.70 -13.30
C LYS A 875 19.55 7.56 -14.09
N LEU A 876 20.09 7.02 -15.18
CA LEU A 876 21.09 7.69 -16.02
C LEU A 876 20.45 8.64 -17.03
N TYR A 877 19.30 8.24 -17.58
CA TYR A 877 18.62 9.00 -18.61
C TYR A 877 17.12 8.71 -18.62
N GLU A 878 16.32 9.74 -18.91
CA GLU A 878 14.88 9.62 -19.12
C GLU A 878 14.47 10.49 -20.31
N ALA A 879 14.05 9.89 -21.42
CA ALA A 879 13.69 10.72 -22.57
C ALA A 879 12.41 11.54 -22.30
N ASN A 880 12.44 12.81 -22.72
CA ASN A 880 11.25 13.64 -22.69
C ASN A 880 10.28 13.25 -23.81
N TRP A 881 9.09 12.78 -23.42
CA TRP A 881 8.05 12.35 -24.34
C TRP A 881 7.53 13.49 -25.23
N MET A 882 7.45 14.71 -24.70
CA MET A 882 6.92 15.86 -25.45
C MET A 882 7.87 16.29 -26.58
N GLU A 883 9.18 16.28 -26.34
CA GLU A 883 10.18 16.56 -27.37
C GLU A 883 10.20 15.48 -28.44
N LEU A 884 10.14 14.20 -28.04
CA LEU A 884 10.07 13.10 -28.99
C LEU A 884 8.82 13.14 -29.88
N GLN A 885 7.72 13.67 -29.34
CA GLN A 885 6.50 13.93 -30.10
C GLN A 885 6.66 15.14 -31.05
N LYS A 886 7.25 16.24 -30.59
CA LYS A 886 7.54 17.43 -31.42
C LYS A 886 8.48 17.09 -32.58
N LEU A 887 9.50 16.27 -32.33
CA LEU A 887 10.46 15.80 -33.33
C LEU A 887 9.89 14.73 -34.27
N GLY A 888 8.64 14.29 -34.07
CA GLY A 888 7.98 13.33 -34.93
C GLY A 888 8.50 11.89 -34.79
N PHE A 889 9.19 11.56 -33.70
CA PHE A 889 9.61 10.18 -33.41
C PHE A 889 8.48 9.35 -32.77
N ILE A 890 7.53 10.01 -32.10
CA ILE A 890 6.36 9.40 -31.45
C ILE A 890 5.08 10.14 -31.90
N ALA A 891 3.97 9.40 -32.05
CA ALA A 891 2.68 9.98 -32.44
C ALA A 891 2.09 10.84 -31.31
N LYS A 892 1.35 11.90 -31.66
CA LYS A 892 0.55 12.68 -30.70
C LYS A 892 -0.66 11.87 -30.27
N ILE A 893 -0.76 11.56 -28.98
CA ILE A 893 -1.84 10.73 -28.42
C ILE A 893 -2.88 11.62 -27.72
N HIS A 894 -4.12 11.49 -28.15
CA HIS A 894 -5.28 12.08 -27.50
C HIS A 894 -5.98 11.04 -26.64
N CYS A 895 -5.92 11.22 -25.32
CA CYS A 895 -6.61 10.36 -24.36
C CYS A 895 -8.00 10.94 -24.08
N GLU A 896 -9.05 10.21 -24.43
CA GLU A 896 -10.45 10.62 -24.26
C GLU A 896 -11.22 9.66 -23.36
N GLU A 897 -11.71 10.18 -22.23
CA GLU A 897 -12.57 9.46 -21.29
C GLU A 897 -14.03 9.66 -21.66
N VAL A 898 -14.73 8.60 -22.09
CA VAL A 898 -16.14 8.67 -22.44
C VAL A 898 -17.01 8.13 -21.32
N ARG A 899 -17.78 9.02 -20.71
CA ARG A 899 -18.71 8.69 -19.62
C ARG A 899 -20.07 8.27 -20.17
N CYS A 900 -20.36 6.99 -20.00
CA CYS A 900 -21.62 6.34 -20.39
C CYS A 900 -22.56 6.27 -19.18
N GLU A 901 -23.78 6.76 -19.31
CA GLU A 901 -24.76 6.63 -18.23
C GLU A 901 -25.25 5.18 -18.12
N MET A 902 -25.52 4.72 -16.89
CA MET A 902 -26.10 3.39 -16.67
C MET A 902 -27.61 3.45 -16.91
N THR A 903 -28.15 2.45 -17.63
CA THR A 903 -29.59 2.25 -17.72
C THR A 903 -30.17 1.88 -16.35
N SER A 904 -31.43 2.23 -16.12
CA SER A 904 -32.10 2.09 -14.82
C SER A 904 -32.12 0.65 -14.29
N GLU A 905 -32.35 -0.30 -15.19
CA GLU A 905 -32.48 -1.73 -14.93
C GLU A 905 -31.15 -2.31 -14.49
N PHE A 906 -30.08 -2.01 -15.25
CA PHE A 906 -28.72 -2.44 -14.91
C PHE A 906 -28.23 -1.78 -13.62
N LEU A 907 -28.54 -0.50 -13.38
CA LEU A 907 -28.16 0.18 -12.14
C LEU A 907 -28.85 -0.42 -10.92
N ARG A 908 -30.13 -0.83 -11.06
CA ARG A 908 -30.88 -1.49 -9.99
C ARG A 908 -30.25 -2.83 -9.62
N GLU A 909 -29.95 -3.68 -10.60
CA GLU A 909 -29.30 -4.98 -10.35
C GLU A 909 -27.86 -4.79 -9.83
N TYR A 910 -27.12 -3.79 -10.33
CA TYR A 910 -25.78 -3.45 -9.83
C TYR A 910 -25.79 -3.07 -8.34
N LYS A 911 -26.80 -2.30 -7.90
CA LYS A 911 -26.95 -1.93 -6.48
C LYS A 911 -27.35 -3.12 -5.60
N ARG A 912 -28.14 -4.06 -6.13
CA ARG A 912 -28.58 -5.28 -5.42
C ARG A 912 -27.47 -6.31 -5.28
N ALA A 913 -26.60 -6.43 -6.28
CA ALA A 913 -25.49 -7.38 -6.25
C ALA A 913 -24.56 -7.11 -5.06
N THR A 914 -24.20 -8.14 -4.30
CA THR A 914 -23.22 -8.04 -3.21
C THR A 914 -21.82 -8.39 -3.71
N ASP A 915 -21.71 -9.38 -4.60
CA ASP A 915 -20.46 -9.82 -5.23
C ASP A 915 -19.86 -8.76 -6.15
N HIS A 916 -18.55 -8.54 -5.98
CA HIS A 916 -17.74 -7.62 -6.78
C HIS A 916 -17.63 -8.06 -8.25
N MET A 917 -17.54 -9.37 -8.54
CA MET A 917 -17.42 -9.86 -9.92
C MET A 917 -18.71 -9.63 -10.72
N VAL A 918 -19.87 -9.88 -10.12
CA VAL A 918 -21.17 -9.63 -10.74
C VAL A 918 -21.38 -8.13 -10.97
N LYS A 919 -21.06 -7.28 -9.99
CA LYS A 919 -21.07 -5.82 -10.14
C LYS A 919 -20.21 -5.36 -11.32
N ARG A 920 -19.00 -5.90 -11.44
CA ARG A 920 -18.10 -5.57 -12.56
C ARG A 920 -18.69 -5.98 -13.90
N ARG A 921 -19.24 -7.20 -14.03
CA ARG A 921 -19.86 -7.64 -15.28
C ARG A 921 -21.04 -6.73 -15.67
N LEU A 922 -21.87 -6.35 -14.69
CA LEU A 922 -22.99 -5.41 -14.90
C LEU A 922 -22.53 -3.99 -15.31
N SER A 923 -21.41 -3.48 -14.79
CA SER A 923 -20.89 -2.17 -15.20
C SER A 923 -20.33 -2.19 -16.62
N VAL A 924 -19.73 -3.30 -17.03
CA VAL A 924 -19.13 -3.47 -18.36
C VAL A 924 -20.20 -3.76 -19.42
N CYS A 925 -21.20 -4.59 -19.13
CA CYS A 925 -22.31 -4.91 -20.03
C CYS A 925 -23.34 -3.78 -20.20
N ASN A 926 -23.03 -2.54 -19.81
CA ASN A 926 -23.94 -1.41 -19.93
C ASN A 926 -24.33 -1.17 -21.41
N PRO A 927 -25.63 -1.18 -21.78
CA PRO A 927 -26.07 -0.93 -23.15
C PRO A 927 -25.56 0.39 -23.75
N ASN A 928 -25.53 1.46 -22.95
CA ASN A 928 -25.02 2.77 -23.41
C ASN A 928 -23.52 2.72 -23.71
N LYS A 929 -22.76 1.86 -23.02
CA LYS A 929 -21.34 1.63 -23.31
C LYS A 929 -21.17 0.90 -24.65
N PHE A 930 -22.01 -0.07 -24.95
CA PHE A 930 -22.04 -0.75 -26.24
C PHE A 930 -22.34 0.24 -27.37
N ARG A 931 -23.41 1.04 -27.24
CA ARG A 931 -23.81 2.06 -28.23
C ARG A 931 -22.68 3.02 -28.53
N THR A 932 -22.02 3.51 -27.48
CA THR A 932 -20.86 4.40 -27.61
C THR A 932 -19.69 3.72 -28.33
N CYS A 933 -19.40 2.46 -28.01
CA CYS A 933 -18.35 1.69 -28.68
C CYS A 933 -18.64 1.52 -30.18
N GLN A 934 -19.88 1.17 -30.54
CA GLN A 934 -20.34 1.05 -31.93
C GLN A 934 -20.18 2.37 -32.69
N SER A 935 -20.63 3.49 -32.13
CA SER A 935 -20.49 4.81 -32.76
C SER A 935 -19.03 5.19 -33.00
N LEU A 936 -18.14 4.93 -32.04
CA LEU A 936 -16.71 5.20 -32.19
C LEU A 936 -16.06 4.33 -33.28
N ILE A 937 -16.43 3.05 -33.36
CA ILE A 937 -15.95 2.15 -34.42
C ILE A 937 -16.38 2.68 -35.78
N GLN A 938 -17.67 3.00 -35.96
CA GLN A 938 -18.20 3.53 -37.22
C GLN A 938 -17.53 4.86 -37.61
N TYR A 939 -17.34 5.78 -36.65
CA TYR A 939 -16.70 7.07 -36.87
C TYR A 939 -15.25 6.93 -37.39
N HIS A 940 -14.48 5.98 -36.87
CA HIS A 940 -13.08 5.77 -37.25
C HIS A 940 -12.92 4.84 -38.46
N GLU A 941 -13.83 3.88 -38.67
CA GLU A 941 -13.86 3.06 -39.89
C GLU A 941 -14.14 3.92 -41.14
N GLN A 942 -15.02 4.93 -41.03
CA GLN A 942 -15.25 5.92 -42.10
C GLN A 942 -13.98 6.71 -42.48
N ARG A 943 -13.04 6.85 -41.54
CA ARG A 943 -11.73 7.51 -41.76
C ARG A 943 -10.63 6.52 -42.15
N ASN A 944 -10.99 5.25 -42.39
CA ASN A 944 -10.05 4.18 -42.71
C ASN A 944 -8.92 4.03 -41.66
N ASN A 945 -9.25 4.25 -40.38
CA ASN A 945 -8.32 4.10 -39.27
C ASN A 945 -8.33 2.65 -38.76
N LYS A 946 -7.18 2.14 -38.34
CA LYS A 946 -7.06 0.83 -37.70
C LYS A 946 -7.43 0.94 -36.21
N ILE A 947 -8.38 0.13 -35.78
CA ILE A 947 -9.02 0.16 -34.47
C ILE A 947 -8.76 -1.15 -33.73
N ILE A 948 -8.29 -1.03 -32.49
CA ILE A 948 -8.17 -2.16 -31.58
C ILE A 948 -9.08 -1.93 -30.37
N VAL A 949 -9.97 -2.87 -30.11
CA VAL A 949 -10.90 -2.82 -28.99
C VAL A 949 -10.47 -3.81 -27.92
N PHE A 950 -10.26 -3.34 -26.69
CA PHE A 950 -9.83 -4.15 -25.56
C PHE A 950 -10.95 -4.38 -24.55
N SER A 951 -11.08 -5.64 -24.13
CA SER A 951 -11.89 -6.03 -22.97
C SER A 951 -11.18 -7.12 -22.16
N ASP A 952 -11.09 -6.91 -20.85
CA ASP A 952 -10.58 -7.92 -19.92
C ASP A 952 -11.60 -9.03 -19.63
N ASP A 953 -12.90 -8.72 -19.72
CA ASP A 953 -13.99 -9.69 -19.57
C ASP A 953 -14.25 -10.40 -20.91
N LEU A 954 -14.08 -11.73 -20.91
CA LEU A 954 -14.23 -12.59 -22.09
C LEU A 954 -15.68 -12.65 -22.60
N PHE A 955 -16.66 -12.69 -21.70
CA PHE A 955 -18.07 -12.75 -22.08
C PHE A 955 -18.47 -11.47 -22.81
N VAL A 956 -18.03 -10.32 -22.30
CA VAL A 956 -18.25 -9.02 -22.94
C VAL A 956 -17.55 -8.95 -24.28
N LEU A 957 -16.29 -9.40 -24.36
CA LEU A 957 -15.51 -9.40 -25.60
C LEU A 957 -16.24 -10.18 -26.70
N GLU A 958 -16.68 -11.41 -26.40
CA GLU A 958 -17.40 -12.28 -27.33
C GLU A 958 -18.75 -11.67 -27.71
N THR A 959 -19.51 -11.15 -26.74
CA THR A 959 -20.81 -10.51 -27.00
C THR A 959 -20.67 -9.31 -27.93
N TYR A 960 -19.66 -8.45 -27.71
CA TYR A 960 -19.41 -7.28 -28.56
C TYR A 960 -18.96 -7.68 -29.96
N ALA A 961 -18.01 -8.61 -30.05
CA ALA A 961 -17.46 -9.05 -31.34
C ALA A 961 -18.51 -9.76 -32.20
N LEU A 962 -19.32 -10.65 -31.61
CA LEU A 962 -20.36 -11.39 -32.32
C LEU A 962 -21.51 -10.47 -32.77
N LYS A 963 -21.93 -9.50 -31.95
CA LYS A 963 -23.00 -8.56 -32.31
C LYS A 963 -22.57 -7.55 -33.37
N LEU A 964 -21.30 -7.17 -33.39
CA LEU A 964 -20.74 -6.20 -34.36
C LEU A 964 -20.13 -6.86 -35.60
N ASP A 965 -20.13 -8.20 -35.67
CA ASP A 965 -19.52 -9.00 -36.73
C ASP A 965 -18.04 -8.62 -36.99
N LYS A 966 -17.23 -8.63 -35.92
CA LYS A 966 -15.80 -8.28 -35.96
C LYS A 966 -14.92 -9.42 -35.42
N PRO A 967 -13.69 -9.60 -35.95
CA PRO A 967 -12.77 -10.63 -35.48
C PRO A 967 -12.31 -10.36 -34.04
N PHE A 968 -12.15 -11.42 -33.25
CA PHE A 968 -11.72 -11.33 -31.86
C PHE A 968 -10.68 -12.39 -31.49
N ILE A 969 -9.76 -12.05 -30.59
CA ILE A 969 -8.71 -12.93 -30.10
C ILE A 969 -8.83 -13.11 -28.58
N HIS A 970 -8.99 -14.37 -28.17
CA HIS A 970 -8.98 -14.79 -26.76
C HIS A 970 -8.05 -15.98 -26.51
N GLY A 971 -7.99 -16.45 -25.26
CA GLY A 971 -7.02 -17.46 -24.80
C GLY A 971 -7.09 -18.82 -25.52
N ASN A 972 -8.26 -19.17 -26.08
CA ASN A 972 -8.47 -20.48 -26.70
C ASN A 972 -8.22 -20.50 -28.22
N VAL A 973 -8.03 -19.34 -28.86
CA VAL A 973 -7.71 -19.24 -30.29
C VAL A 973 -6.34 -19.88 -30.57
N SER A 974 -6.22 -20.66 -31.64
CA SER A 974 -4.94 -21.32 -31.96
C SER A 974 -3.85 -20.31 -32.35
N HIS A 975 -2.56 -20.66 -32.18
CA HIS A 975 -1.46 -19.74 -32.51
C HIS A 975 -1.45 -19.37 -34.01
N ASN A 976 -1.74 -20.32 -34.90
CA ASN A 976 -1.76 -20.09 -36.34
C ASN A 976 -2.91 -19.16 -36.76
N GLU A 977 -4.11 -19.40 -36.23
CA GLU A 977 -5.28 -18.55 -36.47
C GLU A 977 -5.06 -17.13 -35.96
N ARG A 978 -4.42 -16.97 -34.79
CA ARG A 978 -4.01 -15.65 -34.28
C ARG A 978 -3.09 -14.91 -35.23
N ILE A 979 -2.05 -15.57 -35.75
CA ILE A 979 -1.12 -14.95 -36.71
C ILE A 979 -1.87 -14.52 -37.97
N GLN A 980 -2.76 -15.37 -38.48
CA GLN A 980 -3.54 -15.07 -39.67
C GLN A 980 -4.44 -13.85 -39.47
N LEU A 981 -5.22 -13.80 -38.38
CA LEU A 981 -6.08 -12.66 -38.04
C LEU A 981 -5.29 -11.34 -37.92
N LEU A 982 -4.06 -11.40 -37.42
CA LEU A 982 -3.21 -10.22 -37.26
C LEU A 982 -2.55 -9.79 -38.56
N GLN A 983 -2.16 -10.73 -39.42
CA GLN A 983 -1.70 -10.43 -40.77
C GLN A 983 -2.83 -9.84 -41.62
N ASP A 984 -4.04 -10.38 -41.49
CA ASP A 984 -5.24 -9.86 -42.15
C ASP A 984 -5.54 -8.44 -41.67
N PHE A 985 -5.50 -8.18 -40.35
CA PHE A 985 -5.67 -6.84 -39.81
C PHE A 985 -4.62 -5.83 -40.33
N GLN A 986 -3.35 -6.25 -40.46
CA GLN A 986 -2.27 -5.40 -40.96
C GLN A 986 -2.36 -5.12 -42.46
N ARG A 987 -2.66 -6.14 -43.28
CA ARG A 987 -2.57 -6.07 -44.75
C ARG A 987 -3.89 -5.72 -45.42
N ASN A 988 -5.02 -6.17 -44.87
CA ASN A 988 -6.33 -6.00 -45.49
C ASN A 988 -6.94 -4.65 -45.06
N SER A 989 -7.32 -3.81 -46.02
CA SER A 989 -7.97 -2.53 -45.77
C SER A 989 -9.47 -2.63 -45.45
N LYS A 990 -10.11 -3.79 -45.69
CA LYS A 990 -11.52 -4.01 -45.37
C LYS A 990 -11.74 -4.32 -43.88
N ASN A 991 -10.78 -4.98 -43.25
CA ASN A 991 -10.85 -5.36 -41.84
C ASN A 991 -10.00 -4.39 -41.00
N ASN A 992 -10.66 -3.33 -40.54
CA ASN A 992 -10.01 -2.26 -39.78
C ASN A 992 -10.18 -2.38 -38.27
N THR A 993 -11.00 -3.31 -37.77
CA THR A 993 -11.30 -3.44 -36.34
C THR A 993 -11.03 -4.86 -35.86
N ILE A 994 -10.32 -4.98 -34.72
CA ILE A 994 -10.09 -6.27 -34.04
C ILE A 994 -10.33 -6.14 -32.53
N PHE A 995 -10.93 -7.17 -31.94
CA PHE A 995 -11.17 -7.27 -30.50
C PHE A 995 -10.10 -8.13 -29.83
N LEU A 996 -9.47 -7.63 -28.78
CA LEU A 996 -8.40 -8.32 -28.06
C LEU A 996 -8.74 -8.46 -26.57
N SER A 997 -8.56 -9.67 -26.06
CA SER A 997 -8.59 -9.92 -24.62
C SER A 997 -7.28 -9.53 -23.93
N LYS A 998 -7.18 -9.79 -22.62
CA LYS A 998 -5.96 -9.62 -21.81
C LYS A 998 -4.70 -10.29 -22.39
N VAL A 999 -4.86 -11.28 -23.27
CA VAL A 999 -3.75 -11.96 -23.97
C VAL A 999 -2.92 -10.99 -24.84
N GLY A 1000 -3.55 -9.94 -25.39
CA GLY A 1000 -2.84 -8.92 -26.16
C GLY A 1000 -1.90 -8.05 -25.33
N GLY A 1001 -2.06 -8.02 -24.00
CA GLY A 1001 -1.39 -7.05 -23.13
C GLY A 1001 0.02 -7.40 -22.66
N THR A 1002 0.48 -8.65 -22.81
CA THR A 1002 1.71 -9.12 -22.11
C THR A 1002 2.67 -9.92 -22.97
N SER A 1003 2.23 -10.51 -24.09
CA SER A 1003 2.96 -11.63 -24.69
C SER A 1003 2.99 -11.67 -26.22
N PHE A 1004 2.52 -10.65 -26.94
CA PHE A 1004 2.47 -10.67 -28.41
C PHE A 1004 2.83 -9.29 -29.01
N ASP A 1005 3.42 -9.29 -30.21
CA ASP A 1005 3.71 -8.07 -30.98
C ASP A 1005 2.43 -7.51 -31.60
N LEU A 1006 1.80 -6.57 -30.89
CA LEU A 1006 0.54 -6.01 -31.35
C LEU A 1006 0.74 -5.23 -32.66
N PRO A 1007 -0.19 -5.39 -33.63
CA PRO A 1007 -0.12 -4.65 -34.88
C PRO A 1007 -0.27 -3.15 -34.64
N GLU A 1008 0.33 -2.36 -35.52
CA GLU A 1008 0.24 -0.90 -35.47
C GLU A 1008 -1.22 -0.47 -35.66
N ALA A 1009 -1.74 0.35 -34.74
CA ALA A 1009 -3.11 0.86 -34.82
C ALA A 1009 -3.18 2.35 -34.51
N ASN A 1010 -4.22 2.99 -35.04
CA ASN A 1010 -4.46 4.43 -34.89
C ASN A 1010 -5.33 4.72 -33.67
N VAL A 1011 -6.28 3.82 -33.39
CA VAL A 1011 -7.31 4.01 -32.39
C VAL A 1011 -7.36 2.81 -31.46
N VAL A 1012 -7.32 3.08 -30.16
CA VAL A 1012 -7.50 2.08 -29.12
C VAL A 1012 -8.75 2.41 -28.31
N ILE A 1013 -9.68 1.47 -28.22
CA ILE A 1013 -10.90 1.60 -27.42
C ILE A 1013 -10.85 0.60 -26.27
N GLN A 1014 -10.85 1.07 -25.03
CA GLN A 1014 -10.89 0.23 -23.83
C GLN A 1014 -12.30 0.21 -23.24
N ILE A 1015 -12.95 -0.96 -23.25
CA ILE A 1015 -14.32 -1.14 -22.75
C ILE A 1015 -14.32 -1.43 -21.24
N SER A 1016 -13.44 -2.36 -20.83
CA SER A 1016 -13.26 -2.74 -19.45
C SER A 1016 -11.79 -2.63 -19.06
N SER A 1017 -11.57 -2.15 -17.84
CA SER A 1017 -10.31 -2.32 -17.15
C SER A 1017 -10.60 -3.10 -15.89
N ASP A 1018 -9.95 -4.24 -15.72
CA ASP A 1018 -9.64 -4.70 -14.37
C ASP A 1018 -8.98 -3.53 -13.63
N GLY A 1019 -9.07 -3.49 -12.31
CA GLY A 1019 -8.27 -2.55 -11.50
C GLY A 1019 -6.76 -2.84 -11.58
N GLY A 1020 -6.27 -3.28 -12.73
CA GLY A 1020 -4.90 -3.60 -13.05
C GLY A 1020 -4.02 -2.36 -13.09
N SER A 1021 -2.72 -2.65 -13.13
CA SER A 1021 -1.71 -1.63 -12.92
C SER A 1021 -1.77 -0.54 -13.99
N ARG A 1022 -1.93 0.73 -13.57
CA ARG A 1022 -1.99 1.93 -14.45
C ARG A 1022 -0.85 1.96 -15.47
N ARG A 1023 0.27 1.41 -15.04
CA ARG A 1023 1.50 1.21 -15.79
C ARG A 1023 1.35 0.30 -17.01
N GLN A 1024 0.63 -0.82 -16.89
CA GLN A 1024 0.42 -1.73 -18.01
C GLN A 1024 -0.36 -1.04 -19.12
N GLU A 1025 -1.30 -0.17 -18.78
CA GLU A 1025 -2.13 0.55 -19.75
C GLU A 1025 -1.30 1.57 -20.53
N ALA A 1026 -0.47 2.39 -19.87
CA ALA A 1026 0.42 3.32 -20.57
C ALA A 1026 1.50 2.62 -21.41
N GLN A 1027 2.04 1.49 -20.93
CA GLN A 1027 2.99 0.70 -21.73
C GLN A 1027 2.32 0.09 -22.97
N ARG A 1028 1.07 -0.37 -22.84
CA ARG A 1028 0.26 -0.88 -23.97
C ARG A 1028 -0.02 0.24 -24.96
N LEU A 1029 -0.43 1.42 -24.49
CA LEU A 1029 -0.70 2.60 -25.31
C LEU A 1029 0.46 2.93 -26.24
N GLY A 1030 1.66 3.09 -25.67
CA GLY A 1030 2.85 3.42 -26.46
C GLY A 1030 3.38 2.29 -27.35
N ARG A 1031 2.91 1.04 -27.20
CA ARG A 1031 3.28 -0.07 -28.09
C ARG A 1031 2.38 -0.15 -29.32
N ILE A 1032 1.11 0.20 -29.14
CA ILE A 1032 0.05 0.04 -30.15
C ILE A 1032 -0.02 1.27 -31.05
N LEU A 1033 0.03 2.45 -30.47
CA LEU A 1033 -0.13 3.71 -31.18
C LEU A 1033 1.19 4.09 -31.85
N ARG A 1034 1.22 4.05 -33.18
CA ARG A 1034 2.39 4.43 -34.00
C ARG A 1034 2.01 5.43 -35.10
N ILE A 1035 3.01 6.13 -35.61
CA ILE A 1035 2.85 7.16 -36.64
C ILE A 1035 2.51 6.50 -37.99
N LYS A 1036 1.54 7.07 -38.71
CA LYS A 1036 1.21 6.67 -40.08
C LYS A 1036 2.34 7.09 -41.03
N LYS A 1037 2.91 6.14 -41.77
CA LYS A 1037 3.99 6.40 -42.74
C LYS A 1037 3.53 7.16 -44.00
N ASP A 1038 2.22 7.22 -44.26
CA ASP A 1038 1.65 7.63 -45.55
C ASP A 1038 1.00 9.03 -45.57
N THR A 1039 1.10 9.85 -44.51
CA THR A 1039 0.50 11.20 -44.49
C THR A 1039 1.57 12.27 -44.62
N ILE A 1040 1.63 12.89 -45.81
CA ILE A 1040 2.50 14.03 -46.16
C ILE A 1040 2.19 15.27 -45.29
N ASN A 1041 1.01 15.31 -44.65
CA ASN A 1041 0.63 16.36 -43.70
C ASN A 1041 0.94 15.94 -42.25
N ILE A 1042 2.01 16.51 -41.70
CA ILE A 1042 2.52 16.28 -40.34
C ILE A 1042 1.50 16.73 -39.26
N ASN A 1043 0.59 17.66 -39.58
CA ASN A 1043 -0.34 18.28 -38.62
C ASN A 1043 -1.59 17.45 -38.27
N GLU A 1044 -1.92 16.38 -39.00
CA GLU A 1044 -3.11 15.54 -38.74
C GLU A 1044 -2.78 14.11 -38.25
N ASN A 1045 -1.53 13.84 -37.87
CA ASN A 1045 -1.09 12.52 -37.40
C ASN A 1045 -1.41 12.29 -35.91
N ASN A 1046 -2.72 12.26 -35.61
CA ASN A 1046 -3.25 12.06 -34.26
C ASN A 1046 -3.61 10.60 -34.02
N ALA A 1047 -3.14 10.04 -32.90
CA ALA A 1047 -3.55 8.75 -32.38
C ALA A 1047 -4.59 8.94 -31.27
N PHE A 1048 -5.61 8.09 -31.20
CA PHE A 1048 -6.71 8.24 -30.24
C PHE A 1048 -6.79 7.07 -29.27
N PHE A 1049 -6.94 7.39 -27.98
CA PHE A 1049 -7.19 6.42 -26.93
C PHE A 1049 -8.49 6.72 -26.20
N TYR A 1050 -9.49 5.87 -26.41
CA TYR A 1050 -10.79 5.97 -25.77
C TYR A 1050 -10.88 5.04 -24.57
N THR A 1051 -11.31 5.57 -23.43
CA THR A 1051 -11.71 4.77 -22.27
C THR A 1051 -13.20 4.92 -22.03
N LEU A 1052 -13.96 3.82 -22.10
CA LEU A 1052 -15.40 3.83 -21.86
C LEU A 1052 -15.72 3.48 -20.40
N ILE A 1053 -16.42 4.35 -19.69
CA ILE A 1053 -16.72 4.19 -18.26
C ILE A 1053 -18.20 4.32 -17.99
N SER A 1054 -18.73 3.38 -17.20
CA SER A 1054 -20.10 3.43 -16.72
C SER A 1054 -20.23 4.31 -15.47
N GLN A 1055 -21.05 5.36 -15.55
CA GLN A 1055 -21.28 6.27 -14.43
C GLN A 1055 -21.96 5.58 -13.24
N LYS A 1056 -21.75 6.10 -12.03
CA LYS A 1056 -22.31 5.58 -10.76
C LYS A 1056 -21.85 4.15 -10.42
N THR A 1057 -20.72 3.69 -11.00
CA THR A 1057 -20.11 2.38 -10.72
C THR A 1057 -18.70 2.52 -10.13
N ASN A 1058 -18.10 1.41 -9.71
CA ASN A 1058 -16.73 1.37 -9.19
C ASN A 1058 -15.67 1.74 -10.25
N GLU A 1059 -15.99 1.66 -11.55
CA GLU A 1059 -15.09 2.04 -12.66
C GLU A 1059 -14.62 3.49 -12.55
N ARG A 1060 -15.45 4.39 -11.99
CA ARG A 1060 -15.08 5.81 -11.79
C ARG A 1060 -13.88 5.97 -10.85
N LYS A 1061 -13.78 5.15 -9.81
CA LYS A 1061 -12.65 5.19 -8.85
C LYS A 1061 -11.34 4.79 -9.53
N TYR A 1062 -11.40 3.79 -10.40
CA TYR A 1062 -10.23 3.34 -11.19
C TYR A 1062 -9.85 4.38 -12.25
N SER A 1063 -10.83 5.02 -12.89
CA SER A 1063 -10.55 6.04 -13.89
C SER A 1063 -9.88 7.29 -13.31
N SER A 1064 -10.36 7.83 -12.18
CA SER A 1064 -9.72 9.01 -11.57
C SER A 1064 -8.25 8.79 -11.26
N LYS A 1065 -7.90 7.57 -10.84
CA LYS A 1065 -6.52 7.15 -10.60
C LYS A 1065 -5.68 7.06 -11.88
N ARG A 1066 -6.26 6.55 -12.98
CA ARG A 1066 -5.64 6.50 -14.31
C ARG A 1066 -5.46 7.89 -14.91
N GLN A 1067 -6.48 8.74 -14.79
CA GLN A 1067 -6.47 10.12 -15.26
C GLN A 1067 -5.31 10.89 -14.65
N SER A 1068 -5.16 10.85 -13.32
CA SER A 1068 -4.00 11.46 -12.64
C SER A 1068 -2.70 10.98 -13.26
N PHE A 1069 -2.52 9.66 -13.38
CA PHE A 1069 -1.29 9.09 -13.92
C PHE A 1069 -0.99 9.51 -15.36
N LEU A 1070 -1.98 9.52 -16.26
CA LEU A 1070 -1.76 9.94 -17.65
C LEU A 1070 -1.44 11.44 -17.74
N ILE A 1071 -2.06 12.26 -16.91
CA ILE A 1071 -1.76 13.70 -16.81
C ILE A 1071 -0.36 13.92 -16.22
N ASP A 1072 0.03 13.17 -15.18
CA ASP A 1072 1.36 13.22 -14.57
C ASP A 1072 2.46 12.87 -15.59
N GLN A 1073 2.15 11.99 -16.55
CA GLN A 1073 3.03 11.63 -17.67
C GLN A 1073 2.97 12.64 -18.84
N GLY A 1074 2.12 13.66 -18.79
CA GLY A 1074 2.01 14.72 -19.80
C GLY A 1074 1.11 14.39 -21.01
N TYR A 1075 0.24 13.38 -20.94
CA TYR A 1075 -0.72 13.10 -22.01
C TYR A 1075 -1.87 14.10 -22.03
N THR A 1076 -2.30 14.52 -23.23
CA THR A 1076 -3.53 15.32 -23.37
C THR A 1076 -4.74 14.46 -22.99
N TYR A 1077 -5.51 14.90 -22.00
CA TYR A 1077 -6.66 14.16 -21.46
C TYR A 1077 -7.95 14.97 -21.54
N LYS A 1078 -8.95 14.45 -22.24
CA LYS A 1078 -10.26 15.08 -22.40
C LYS A 1078 -11.36 14.17 -21.87
N ILE A 1079 -12.37 14.75 -21.23
CA ILE A 1079 -13.55 14.02 -20.78
C ILE A 1079 -14.72 14.35 -21.70
N LEU A 1080 -15.37 13.31 -22.21
CA LEU A 1080 -16.54 13.37 -23.08
C LEU A 1080 -17.73 12.64 -22.42
N THR A 1081 -18.94 13.02 -22.79
CA THR A 1081 -20.15 12.26 -22.45
C THR A 1081 -20.63 11.47 -23.66
N HIS A 1082 -21.24 10.31 -23.44
CA HIS A 1082 -21.78 9.48 -24.53
C HIS A 1082 -22.75 10.24 -25.45
N THR A 1083 -23.50 11.21 -24.92
CA THR A 1083 -24.40 12.10 -25.66
C THR A 1083 -23.70 13.01 -26.68
N GLN A 1084 -22.41 13.31 -26.48
CA GLN A 1084 -21.63 14.11 -27.43
C GLN A 1084 -21.13 13.28 -28.62
N ILE A 1085 -21.12 11.95 -28.49
CA ILE A 1085 -20.60 11.01 -29.49
C ILE A 1085 -21.74 10.38 -30.28
N ILE A 1086 -22.83 10.03 -29.60
CA ILE A 1086 -24.03 9.45 -30.20
C ILE A 1086 -24.80 10.59 -30.89
N THR A 1087 -24.62 10.72 -32.19
CA THR A 1087 -25.28 11.75 -33.01
C THR A 1087 -26.55 11.25 -33.72
N ASN A 1088 -26.67 9.94 -33.97
CA ASN A 1088 -27.84 9.30 -34.57
C ASN A 1088 -28.23 8.04 -33.78
N GLU A 1089 -29.37 8.06 -33.08
CA GLU A 1089 -29.81 6.93 -32.25
C GLU A 1089 -30.41 5.76 -33.05
N ASN A 1090 -30.97 6.02 -34.24
CA ASN A 1090 -31.80 5.07 -34.98
C ASN A 1090 -31.04 3.90 -35.65
N GLN A 1091 -29.70 3.93 -35.67
CA GLN A 1091 -28.85 2.89 -36.28
C GLN A 1091 -28.02 2.09 -35.25
N LEU A 1092 -28.23 2.34 -33.96
CA LEU A 1092 -27.46 1.71 -32.89
C LEU A 1092 -28.23 0.56 -32.25
N TYR A 1093 -27.51 -0.51 -31.92
CA TYR A 1093 -28.06 -1.66 -31.18
C TYR A 1093 -28.43 -1.26 -29.74
N PHE A 1094 -29.37 -1.99 -29.13
CA PHE A 1094 -29.88 -1.72 -27.78
C PHE A 1094 -30.57 -0.36 -27.64
N SER A 1095 -31.19 0.12 -28.72
CA SER A 1095 -32.03 1.33 -28.70
C SER A 1095 -33.39 1.09 -28.04
N THR A 1096 -33.88 -0.15 -28.05
CA THR A 1096 -35.16 -0.54 -27.41
C THR A 1096 -34.96 -1.13 -26.01
N ASN A 1097 -35.98 -0.97 -25.14
CA ASN A 1097 -35.94 -1.53 -23.79
C ASN A 1097 -36.01 -3.07 -23.75
N GLU A 1098 -36.55 -3.71 -24.79
CA GLU A 1098 -36.64 -5.17 -24.89
C GLU A 1098 -35.27 -5.81 -25.09
N GLU A 1099 -34.49 -5.31 -26.06
CA GLU A 1099 -33.11 -5.77 -26.30
C GLU A 1099 -32.22 -5.57 -25.07
N GLN A 1100 -32.43 -4.49 -24.33
CA GLN A 1100 -31.70 -4.24 -23.07
C GLN A 1100 -32.08 -5.23 -21.98
N ARG A 1101 -33.35 -5.66 -21.90
CA ARG A 1101 -33.79 -6.70 -20.96
C ARG A 1101 -33.25 -8.06 -21.34
N GLU A 1102 -33.26 -8.42 -22.62
CA GLU A 1102 -32.65 -9.67 -23.08
C GLU A 1102 -31.16 -9.73 -22.73
N LEU A 1103 -30.41 -8.64 -22.92
CA LEU A 1103 -29.00 -8.57 -22.51
C LEU A 1103 -28.82 -8.74 -20.99
N LEU A 1104 -29.75 -8.20 -20.20
CA LEU A 1104 -29.73 -8.34 -18.75
C LEU A 1104 -30.03 -9.79 -18.31
N GLU A 1105 -30.92 -10.48 -19.01
CA GLU A 1105 -31.30 -11.88 -18.75
C GLU A 1105 -30.24 -12.88 -19.22
N GLN A 1106 -29.58 -12.60 -20.35
CA GLN A 1106 -28.43 -13.36 -20.86
C GLN A 1106 -27.20 -13.26 -19.94
N ASN A 1107 -27.20 -12.33 -18.98
CA ASN A 1107 -26.10 -12.12 -18.05
C ASN A 1107 -26.21 -13.13 -16.89
N PRO A 1108 -25.37 -14.18 -16.81
CA PRO A 1108 -25.54 -15.19 -15.77
C PRO A 1108 -25.24 -14.57 -14.41
N ARG A 1109 -26.23 -14.61 -13.52
CA ARG A 1109 -26.15 -14.19 -12.11
C ARG A 1109 -25.19 -15.04 -11.26
N THR A 1110 -24.41 -15.94 -11.87
CA THR A 1110 -23.50 -16.87 -11.20
C THR A 1110 -22.03 -16.60 -11.59
N PRO A 1111 -21.08 -16.64 -10.63
CA PRO A 1111 -19.69 -16.28 -10.90
C PRO A 1111 -18.92 -17.25 -11.80
N ASN A 1112 -19.38 -18.49 -12.05
CA ASN A 1112 -18.50 -19.57 -12.51
C ASN A 1112 -18.99 -20.51 -13.63
N ASN A 1113 -20.16 -20.32 -14.26
CA ASN A 1113 -20.58 -21.23 -15.33
C ASN A 1113 -20.20 -20.70 -16.72
N HIS A 1114 -19.02 -21.08 -17.20
CA HIS A 1114 -18.62 -20.93 -18.60
C HIS A 1114 -19.26 -21.97 -19.55
N GLU A 1115 -20.19 -22.81 -19.08
CA GLU A 1115 -20.78 -23.90 -19.88
C GLU A 1115 -22.20 -23.66 -20.42
N ALA A 1116 -22.80 -22.49 -20.23
CA ALA A 1116 -24.17 -22.25 -20.70
C ALA A 1116 -24.28 -21.05 -21.64
N LEU A 1117 -23.72 -21.17 -22.84
CA LEU A 1117 -24.33 -20.56 -24.02
C LEU A 1117 -25.15 -21.65 -24.71
N PRO A 1118 -26.46 -21.43 -25.01
CA PRO A 1118 -27.26 -22.42 -25.70
C PRO A 1118 -26.58 -22.81 -27.02
N THR A 1119 -26.42 -24.11 -27.23
CA THR A 1119 -25.86 -24.72 -28.45
C THR A 1119 -26.64 -24.38 -29.73
N THR A 1120 -27.76 -23.66 -29.63
CA THR A 1120 -28.62 -23.27 -30.75
C THR A 1120 -28.06 -22.12 -31.60
N THR A 1121 -27.19 -21.24 -31.09
CA THR A 1121 -26.56 -20.17 -31.91
C THR A 1121 -25.27 -20.58 -32.62
N LYS A 1122 -24.67 -21.73 -32.27
CA LYS A 1122 -23.48 -22.26 -32.98
C LYS A 1122 -23.78 -22.88 -34.35
N LYS A 1123 -25.05 -23.03 -34.73
CA LYS A 1123 -25.45 -23.67 -36.00
C LYS A 1123 -25.77 -22.71 -37.15
N ASN A 1124 -25.88 -21.40 -36.91
CA ASN A 1124 -26.23 -20.44 -37.97
C ASN A 1124 -25.07 -19.58 -38.50
N PHE A 1125 -23.85 -19.76 -37.98
CA PHE A 1125 -22.66 -19.04 -38.47
C PHE A 1125 -21.45 -19.98 -38.49
N LYS A 1126 -21.54 -20.99 -39.35
CA LYS A 1126 -20.40 -21.78 -39.83
C LYS A 1126 -20.23 -21.54 -41.31
#